data_AF-A0A2J6S985-F1
#
_entry.id   AF-A0A2J6S985-F1
#
_cell.length_a   1.000
_cell.length_b   1.000
_cell.length_c   1.000
_cell.angle_alpha   90.00
_cell.angle_beta   90.00
_cell.angle_gamma   90.00
#
_symmetry.space_group_name_H-M   'P 1'
#
loop_
_entity.id
_entity.type
_entity.pdbx_description
1 polymer ?
#
loop_
_entity_poly.entity_id
_entity_poly.type
_entity_poly.pdbx_seq_one_letter_code
_entity_poly.pdbx_strand_id
1 'polypeptide(L)'
;MADIQILPATWDDVHHLALLNYHGFKEAPVTSLMFGGQSEEERLANTEHYLKKALEDPTCKFTKAVINGQIVAFAQWHYYVEPMAVEDDSPSNWGEGANGPLCDAFFGTMFKVRREQMGGKRCAVLAILVTDPNYQGRGVGSLLCNEGLRIADQEKLPAWLEASAKGRKLYQRLGFEDVVDIVTDLSKYGGEESLSLLSLAFASFGIIANTFRGDGEPLIASLAFSGIAFTASYAMIRWLGPTFMKAGLKGKDMSKAHKKEIPETMGAVCAVVYLLIIIIFIPFPFYKDIVAATSGGGNRDVVIELENVQTGRFLHRFPHSKLASYLSAILSLQSVAILGIGDDLFDIRWRHKFFIPGIASIPILIVYFVDFGVTQIVIPIPLRPYLGGLFDLGLLYYVYMAAVAIFCPNSINIMAGINGIEVSQSLVIAFLLVLNDCFYLLAPYPHPATDSHLFSLYMLLPFIGVSLALWCHNWYPSRVFVGDTYCYFAGMVFAVVGILGHFSKTLLLLFMPQIFNSLYSAPQLLPLIPCPRHRLPRFNARTGLMEASVTEWQYPPKPIVALFLNLLHRLHLLRVTTNADGQITESTNFTILNLWLVWFGPKREDRLAIELLVMQTFCGLVGLFVRHNFALWIFESDNWSVR
;
A
#
# COMPACT_ATOMS: atom_id res chain seq x y z
N MET A 1 -29.92 -33.74 9.41
CA MET A 1 -29.53 -33.16 8.10
C MET A 1 -30.69 -33.40 7.17
N ALA A 2 -31.18 -32.38 6.46
CA ALA A 2 -32.18 -32.63 5.41
C ALA A 2 -31.56 -33.58 4.38
N ASP A 3 -32.33 -34.55 3.89
CA ASP A 3 -31.84 -35.50 2.89
C ASP A 3 -31.62 -34.75 1.57
N ILE A 4 -30.37 -34.69 1.11
CA ILE A 4 -29.99 -33.97 -0.12
C ILE A 4 -29.93 -35.02 -1.23
N GLN A 5 -30.83 -34.91 -2.21
CA GLN A 5 -30.86 -35.81 -3.36
C GLN A 5 -30.14 -35.18 -4.55
N ILE A 6 -29.17 -35.88 -5.12
CA ILE A 6 -28.51 -35.48 -6.37
C ILE A 6 -29.16 -36.25 -7.52
N LEU A 7 -29.73 -35.51 -8.48
CA LEU A 7 -30.48 -36.06 -9.60
C LEU A 7 -29.95 -35.48 -10.93
N PRO A 8 -30.09 -36.17 -12.06
CA PRO A 8 -29.90 -35.54 -13.36
C PRO A 8 -30.95 -34.45 -13.58
N ALA A 9 -30.57 -33.34 -14.22
CA ALA A 9 -31.54 -32.34 -14.65
C ALA A 9 -32.16 -32.71 -16.00
N THR A 10 -33.41 -32.29 -16.21
CA THR A 10 -34.19 -32.50 -17.42
C THR A 10 -34.65 -31.18 -18.03
N TRP A 11 -35.28 -31.25 -19.21
CA TRP A 11 -35.86 -30.09 -19.89
C TRP A 11 -36.86 -29.31 -19.02
N ASP A 12 -37.64 -30.01 -18.20
CA ASP A 12 -38.64 -29.40 -17.31
C ASP A 12 -38.00 -28.56 -16.19
N ASP A 13 -36.72 -28.80 -15.87
CA ASP A 13 -36.01 -28.07 -14.82
C ASP A 13 -35.46 -26.72 -15.29
N VAL A 14 -35.34 -26.49 -16.61
CA VAL A 14 -34.54 -25.39 -17.18
C VAL A 14 -34.92 -24.03 -16.61
N HIS A 15 -36.22 -23.74 -16.49
CA HIS A 15 -36.69 -22.47 -15.95
C HIS A 15 -36.18 -22.24 -14.52
N HIS A 16 -36.25 -23.27 -13.67
CA HIS A 16 -35.74 -23.20 -12.30
C HIS A 16 -34.21 -23.08 -12.25
N LEU A 17 -33.49 -23.75 -13.16
CA LEU A 17 -32.04 -23.62 -13.26
C LEU A 17 -31.62 -22.21 -13.70
N ALA A 18 -32.36 -21.60 -14.63
CA ALA A 18 -32.12 -20.23 -15.08
C ALA A 18 -32.33 -19.23 -13.94
N LEU A 19 -33.39 -19.39 -13.15
CA LEU A 19 -33.63 -18.58 -11.94
C LEU A 19 -32.49 -18.71 -10.92
N LEU A 20 -32.05 -19.94 -10.64
CA LEU A 20 -30.91 -20.20 -9.74
C LEU A 20 -29.62 -19.55 -10.25
N ASN A 21 -29.35 -19.62 -11.56
CA ASN A 21 -28.19 -18.98 -12.16
C ASN A 21 -28.26 -17.45 -12.02
N TYR A 22 -29.40 -16.85 -12.41
CA TYR A 22 -29.62 -15.41 -12.29
C TYR A 22 -29.42 -14.92 -10.85
N HIS A 23 -30.09 -15.54 -9.87
CA HIS A 23 -29.95 -15.15 -8.47
C HIS A 23 -28.56 -15.43 -7.91
N GLY A 24 -27.88 -16.48 -8.37
CA GLY A 24 -26.52 -16.80 -7.94
C GLY A 24 -25.46 -15.80 -8.40
N PHE A 25 -25.68 -15.12 -9.53
CA PHE A 25 -24.69 -14.22 -10.13
C PHE A 25 -25.11 -12.74 -10.22
N LYS A 26 -26.39 -12.39 -10.02
CA LYS A 26 -26.87 -10.99 -10.22
C LYS A 26 -26.18 -9.93 -9.38
N GLU A 27 -25.68 -10.30 -8.19
CA GLU A 27 -25.01 -9.38 -7.26
C GLU A 27 -23.51 -9.21 -7.54
N ALA A 28 -22.94 -9.99 -8.47
CA ALA A 28 -21.52 -9.85 -8.80
C ALA A 28 -21.29 -8.54 -9.58
N PRO A 29 -20.35 -7.66 -9.18
CA PRO A 29 -20.13 -6.37 -9.83
C PRO A 29 -19.86 -6.46 -11.33
N VAL A 30 -19.12 -7.50 -11.77
CA VAL A 30 -18.88 -7.78 -13.19
C VAL A 30 -20.18 -8.07 -13.93
N THR A 31 -21.10 -8.83 -13.33
CA THR A 31 -22.39 -9.20 -13.92
C THR A 31 -23.31 -8.00 -14.04
N SER A 32 -23.35 -7.14 -13.01
CA SER A 32 -24.13 -5.89 -13.04
C SER A 32 -23.63 -4.94 -14.14
N LEU A 33 -22.32 -4.86 -14.38
CA LEU A 33 -21.77 -4.04 -15.47
C LEU A 33 -21.95 -4.67 -16.85
N MET A 34 -21.85 -6.00 -16.96
CA MET A 34 -22.02 -6.72 -18.23
C MET A 34 -23.46 -6.68 -18.72
N PHE A 35 -24.44 -6.86 -17.83
CA PHE A 35 -25.85 -7.07 -18.20
C PHE A 35 -26.81 -6.10 -17.50
N GLY A 36 -26.33 -5.00 -16.94
CA GLY A 36 -27.17 -4.03 -16.21
C GLY A 36 -28.15 -3.25 -17.08
N GLY A 37 -27.94 -3.22 -18.40
CA GLY A 37 -28.89 -2.64 -19.35
C GLY A 37 -29.99 -3.60 -19.83
N GLN A 38 -29.96 -4.87 -19.41
CA GLN A 38 -30.98 -5.87 -19.73
C GLN A 38 -32.00 -5.98 -18.60
N SER A 39 -33.26 -6.20 -18.95
CA SER A 39 -34.30 -6.53 -17.98
C SER A 39 -34.10 -7.93 -17.39
N GLU A 40 -34.71 -8.21 -16.24
CA GLU A 40 -34.69 -9.54 -15.63
C GLU A 40 -35.28 -10.61 -16.56
N GLU A 41 -36.37 -10.28 -17.24
CA GLU A 41 -37.05 -11.17 -18.20
C GLU A 41 -36.14 -11.53 -19.38
N GLU A 42 -35.44 -10.55 -19.96
CA GLU A 42 -34.48 -10.78 -21.05
C GLU A 42 -33.32 -11.66 -20.60
N ARG A 43 -32.77 -11.41 -19.41
CA ARG A 43 -31.65 -12.21 -18.87
C ARG A 43 -32.07 -13.65 -18.60
N LEU A 44 -33.26 -13.87 -18.06
CA LEU A 44 -33.79 -15.20 -17.84
C LEU A 44 -34.02 -15.92 -19.17
N ALA A 45 -34.64 -15.27 -20.15
CA ALA A 45 -34.85 -15.83 -21.49
C ALA A 45 -33.53 -16.23 -22.17
N ASN A 46 -32.50 -15.37 -22.10
CA ASN A 46 -31.17 -15.65 -22.63
C ASN A 46 -30.50 -16.84 -21.93
N THR A 47 -30.62 -16.90 -20.60
CA THR A 47 -30.06 -18.00 -19.79
C THR A 47 -30.79 -19.32 -20.08
N GLU A 48 -32.12 -19.31 -20.20
CA GLU A 48 -32.89 -20.50 -20.59
C GLU A 48 -32.50 -20.99 -21.99
N HIS A 49 -32.35 -20.08 -22.95
CA HIS A 49 -31.92 -20.44 -24.30
C HIS A 49 -30.56 -21.12 -24.29
N TYR A 50 -29.60 -20.56 -23.52
CA TYR A 50 -28.28 -21.17 -23.33
C TYR A 50 -28.37 -22.55 -22.68
N LEU A 51 -29.12 -22.70 -21.59
CA LEU A 51 -29.25 -23.97 -20.87
C LEU A 51 -29.94 -25.06 -21.70
N LYS A 52 -30.94 -24.71 -22.51
CA LYS A 52 -31.59 -25.64 -23.45
C LYS A 52 -30.59 -26.17 -24.47
N LYS A 53 -29.84 -25.27 -25.11
CA LYS A 53 -28.79 -25.65 -26.07
C LYS A 53 -27.71 -26.51 -25.41
N ALA A 54 -27.32 -26.19 -24.17
CA ALA A 54 -26.34 -26.97 -23.43
C ALA A 54 -26.85 -28.36 -23.02
N LEU A 55 -28.16 -28.54 -22.78
CA LEU A 55 -28.75 -29.86 -22.51
C LEU A 55 -28.78 -30.78 -23.74
N GLU A 56 -28.76 -30.21 -24.95
CA GLU A 56 -28.68 -30.95 -26.21
C GLU A 56 -27.25 -31.41 -26.54
N ASP A 57 -26.24 -30.80 -25.92
CA ASP A 57 -24.83 -31.16 -26.14
C ASP A 57 -24.51 -32.52 -25.50
N PRO A 58 -24.05 -33.52 -26.28
CA PRO A 58 -23.76 -34.86 -25.77
C PRO A 58 -22.61 -34.90 -24.77
N THR A 59 -21.71 -33.91 -24.79
CA THR A 59 -20.62 -33.79 -23.81
C THR A 59 -21.12 -33.26 -22.47
N CYS A 60 -22.28 -32.61 -22.45
CA CYS A 60 -22.78 -31.89 -21.30
C CYS A 60 -23.61 -32.81 -20.38
N LYS A 61 -23.43 -32.64 -19.08
CA LYS A 61 -24.25 -33.27 -18.04
C LYS A 61 -24.63 -32.23 -17.01
N PHE A 62 -25.93 -32.12 -16.78
CA PHE A 62 -26.49 -31.34 -15.69
C PHE A 62 -26.88 -32.24 -14.53
N THR A 63 -26.43 -31.86 -13.33
CA THR A 63 -26.86 -32.47 -12.07
C THR A 63 -27.50 -31.40 -11.20
N LYS A 64 -28.60 -31.74 -10.52
CA LYS A 64 -29.35 -30.87 -9.63
C LYS A 64 -29.38 -31.45 -8.22
N ALA A 65 -29.33 -30.57 -7.23
CA ALA A 65 -29.55 -30.95 -5.84
C ALA A 65 -30.97 -30.56 -5.42
N VAL A 66 -31.69 -31.51 -4.84
CA VAL A 66 -33.07 -31.34 -4.39
C VAL A 66 -33.14 -31.53 -2.87
N ILE A 67 -33.80 -30.59 -2.19
CA ILE A 67 -34.09 -30.65 -0.75
C ILE A 67 -35.59 -30.40 -0.58
N ASN A 68 -36.30 -31.33 0.08
CA ASN A 68 -37.75 -31.24 0.30
C ASN A 68 -38.57 -30.99 -1.00
N GLY A 69 -38.15 -31.58 -2.12
CA GLY A 69 -38.80 -31.41 -3.43
C GLY A 69 -38.44 -30.12 -4.17
N GLN A 70 -37.65 -29.22 -3.59
CA GLN A 70 -37.18 -27.98 -4.23
C GLN A 70 -35.78 -28.16 -4.81
N ILE A 71 -35.55 -27.69 -6.05
CA ILE A 71 -34.21 -27.60 -6.63
C ILE A 71 -33.47 -26.43 -5.98
N VAL A 72 -32.35 -26.70 -5.32
CA VAL A 72 -31.60 -25.70 -4.52
C VAL A 72 -30.21 -25.42 -5.07
N ALA A 73 -29.72 -26.23 -6.00
CA ALA A 73 -28.42 -26.05 -6.64
C ALA A 73 -28.35 -26.88 -7.92
N PHE A 74 -27.43 -26.52 -8.83
CA PHE A 74 -27.09 -27.36 -9.97
C PHE A 74 -25.63 -27.19 -10.38
N ALA A 75 -25.12 -28.20 -11.08
CA ALA A 75 -23.83 -28.18 -11.73
C ALA A 75 -23.96 -28.57 -13.20
N GLN A 76 -23.25 -27.85 -14.06
CA GLN A 76 -23.07 -28.13 -15.48
C GLN A 76 -21.63 -28.55 -15.71
N TRP A 77 -21.44 -29.79 -16.16
CA TRP A 77 -20.15 -30.33 -16.55
C TRP A 77 -20.13 -30.67 -18.03
N HIS A 78 -19.01 -30.42 -18.70
CA HIS A 78 -18.70 -30.97 -20.01
C HIS A 78 -17.61 -32.04 -19.88
N TYR A 79 -17.84 -33.24 -20.42
CA TYR A 79 -16.87 -34.34 -20.44
C TYR A 79 -16.37 -34.57 -21.86
N TYR A 80 -15.18 -34.04 -22.14
CA TYR A 80 -14.49 -34.20 -23.41
C TYR A 80 -13.66 -35.48 -23.37
N VAL A 81 -14.32 -36.60 -23.68
CA VAL A 81 -13.65 -37.91 -23.83
C VAL A 81 -12.79 -37.96 -25.09
N GLU A 82 -13.13 -37.18 -26.10
CA GLU A 82 -12.24 -36.84 -27.22
C GLU A 82 -11.57 -35.49 -26.98
N PRO A 83 -10.39 -35.22 -27.57
CA PRO A 83 -9.74 -33.92 -27.47
C PRO A 83 -10.70 -32.76 -27.77
N MET A 84 -10.80 -31.83 -26.83
CA MET A 84 -11.65 -30.65 -26.97
C MET A 84 -11.27 -29.88 -28.24
N ALA A 85 -12.25 -29.62 -29.10
CA ALA A 85 -12.07 -28.80 -30.29
C ALA A 85 -11.63 -27.39 -29.88
N VAL A 86 -10.68 -26.82 -30.64
CA VAL A 86 -10.26 -25.44 -30.44
C VAL A 86 -11.27 -24.55 -31.13
N GLU A 87 -12.20 -23.97 -30.36
CA GLU A 87 -13.18 -23.00 -30.89
C GLU A 87 -12.49 -21.72 -31.37
N ASP A 88 -13.06 -21.13 -32.43
CA ASP A 88 -12.60 -19.88 -33.05
C ASP A 88 -13.08 -18.64 -32.28
N ASP A 89 -12.36 -17.52 -32.39
CA ASP A 89 -12.62 -16.25 -31.68
C ASP A 89 -13.74 -15.42 -32.34
N SER A 90 -14.83 -16.07 -32.73
CA SER A 90 -15.99 -15.36 -33.28
C SER A 90 -16.67 -14.51 -32.19
N PRO A 91 -16.99 -13.23 -32.46
CA PRO A 91 -17.67 -12.38 -31.50
C PRO A 91 -19.02 -12.97 -31.11
N SER A 92 -19.29 -13.03 -29.81
CA SER A 92 -20.55 -13.55 -29.27
C SER A 92 -21.63 -12.48 -29.30
N ASN A 93 -22.87 -12.86 -29.64
CA ASN A 93 -24.01 -11.97 -29.46
C ASN A 93 -24.48 -12.04 -27.99
N TRP A 94 -24.22 -10.98 -27.23
CA TRP A 94 -24.56 -10.89 -25.80
C TRP A 94 -25.98 -10.36 -25.54
N GLY A 95 -26.75 -10.06 -26.60
CA GLY A 95 -28.07 -9.45 -26.53
C GLY A 95 -28.04 -7.93 -26.41
N GLU A 96 -29.14 -7.28 -26.79
CA GLU A 96 -29.33 -5.83 -26.63
C GLU A 96 -29.23 -5.44 -25.15
N GLY A 97 -28.71 -4.24 -24.84
CA GLY A 97 -28.52 -3.77 -23.47
C GLY A 97 -27.31 -4.34 -22.72
N ALA A 98 -26.60 -5.34 -23.26
CA ALA A 98 -25.35 -5.83 -22.68
C ALA A 98 -24.16 -4.91 -23.03
N ASN A 99 -23.21 -4.80 -22.09
CA ASN A 99 -21.91 -4.17 -22.33
C ASN A 99 -21.00 -5.14 -23.10
N GLY A 100 -21.21 -5.23 -24.42
CA GLY A 100 -20.48 -6.13 -25.31
C GLY A 100 -18.95 -6.10 -25.13
N PRO A 101 -18.29 -4.93 -25.13
CA PRO A 101 -16.85 -4.84 -24.90
C PRO A 101 -16.37 -5.42 -23.58
N LEU A 102 -17.17 -5.29 -22.50
CA LEU A 102 -16.84 -5.91 -21.20
C LEU A 102 -17.07 -7.42 -21.24
N CYS A 103 -18.16 -7.88 -21.85
CA CYS A 103 -18.45 -9.31 -22.01
C CYS A 103 -17.34 -10.01 -22.80
N ASP A 104 -16.92 -9.42 -23.93
CA ASP A 104 -15.81 -9.94 -24.74
C ASP A 104 -14.49 -9.95 -23.96
N ALA A 105 -14.20 -8.89 -23.21
CA ALA A 105 -12.99 -8.84 -22.38
C ALA A 105 -13.02 -9.87 -21.25
N PHE A 106 -14.17 -10.08 -20.59
CA PHE A 106 -14.31 -11.01 -19.48
C PHE A 106 -14.33 -12.47 -19.96
N PHE A 107 -15.32 -12.84 -20.76
CA PHE A 107 -15.49 -14.20 -21.24
C PHE A 107 -14.43 -14.58 -22.27
N GLY A 108 -14.02 -13.67 -23.15
CA GLY A 108 -12.95 -13.94 -24.12
C GLY A 108 -11.61 -14.23 -23.45
N THR A 109 -11.25 -13.53 -22.38
CA THR A 109 -10.03 -13.87 -21.60
C THR A 109 -10.17 -15.24 -20.94
N MET A 110 -11.34 -15.55 -20.39
CA MET A 110 -11.64 -16.86 -19.78
C MET A 110 -11.51 -18.00 -20.78
N PHE A 111 -12.12 -17.87 -21.95
CA PHE A 111 -12.05 -18.86 -23.02
C PHE A 111 -10.63 -18.99 -23.58
N LYS A 112 -9.91 -17.88 -23.76
CA LYS A 112 -8.51 -17.90 -24.19
C LYS A 112 -7.64 -18.72 -23.24
N VAL A 113 -7.72 -18.46 -21.93
CA VAL A 113 -6.94 -19.21 -20.93
C VAL A 113 -7.32 -20.69 -20.96
N ARG A 114 -8.61 -21.01 -21.02
CA ARG A 114 -9.07 -22.40 -21.12
C ARG A 114 -8.50 -23.09 -22.36
N ARG A 115 -8.51 -22.43 -23.53
CA ARG A 115 -7.94 -22.98 -24.76
C ARG A 115 -6.43 -23.19 -24.66
N GLU A 116 -5.69 -22.24 -24.11
CA GLU A 116 -4.24 -22.36 -23.92
C GLU A 116 -3.87 -23.51 -22.98
N GLN A 117 -4.66 -23.74 -21.94
CA GLN A 117 -4.37 -24.76 -20.92
C GLN A 117 -4.92 -26.14 -21.27
N MET A 118 -6.13 -26.21 -21.82
CA MET A 118 -6.92 -27.44 -22.00
C MET A 118 -7.28 -27.75 -23.46
N GLY A 119 -7.07 -26.81 -24.39
CA GLY A 119 -7.36 -27.01 -25.81
C GLY A 119 -6.61 -28.20 -26.38
N GLY A 120 -7.29 -29.04 -27.18
CA GLY A 120 -6.72 -30.25 -27.75
C GLY A 120 -6.43 -31.36 -26.72
N LYS A 121 -6.90 -31.23 -25.47
CA LYS A 121 -6.80 -32.28 -24.44
C LYS A 121 -8.16 -32.87 -24.13
N ARG A 122 -8.16 -34.12 -23.67
CA ARG A 122 -9.31 -34.76 -23.03
C ARG A 122 -9.44 -34.18 -21.62
N CYS A 123 -10.62 -33.73 -21.21
CA CYS A 123 -10.83 -33.14 -19.89
C CYS A 123 -12.30 -33.08 -19.48
N ALA A 124 -12.54 -32.94 -18.18
CA ALA A 124 -13.84 -32.59 -17.62
C ALA A 124 -13.83 -31.10 -17.23
N VAL A 125 -14.75 -30.31 -17.76
CA VAL A 125 -14.86 -28.88 -17.47
C VAL A 125 -16.12 -28.61 -16.66
N LEU A 126 -15.98 -28.11 -15.44
CA LEU A 126 -17.11 -27.59 -14.67
C LEU A 126 -17.39 -26.16 -15.16
N ALA A 127 -18.44 -26.00 -15.96
CA ALA A 127 -18.81 -24.71 -16.56
C ALA A 127 -19.63 -23.83 -15.60
N ILE A 128 -20.58 -24.43 -14.87
CA ILE A 128 -21.45 -23.72 -13.93
C ILE A 128 -21.62 -24.56 -12.67
N LEU A 129 -21.45 -23.94 -11.51
CA LEU A 129 -21.89 -24.48 -10.23
C LEU A 129 -22.56 -23.35 -9.46
N VAL A 130 -23.85 -23.51 -9.18
CA VAL A 130 -24.61 -22.50 -8.43
C VAL A 130 -25.37 -23.16 -7.30
N THR A 131 -25.46 -22.47 -6.17
CA THR A 131 -26.26 -22.89 -5.01
C THR A 131 -27.05 -21.69 -4.54
N ASP A 132 -28.36 -21.91 -4.34
CA ASP A 132 -29.26 -20.92 -3.78
C ASP A 132 -28.66 -20.31 -2.49
N PRO A 133 -28.64 -18.97 -2.36
CA PRO A 133 -28.06 -18.31 -1.20
C PRO A 133 -28.53 -18.86 0.16
N ASN A 134 -29.79 -19.29 0.29
CA ASN A 134 -30.37 -19.81 1.53
C ASN A 134 -29.84 -21.21 1.90
N TYR A 135 -29.25 -21.92 0.94
CA TYR A 135 -28.72 -23.27 1.07
C TYR A 135 -27.18 -23.35 0.97
N GLN A 136 -26.51 -22.20 0.84
CA GLN A 136 -25.04 -22.10 0.89
C GLN A 136 -24.50 -22.51 2.28
N GLY A 137 -23.25 -22.97 2.32
CA GLY A 137 -22.60 -23.41 3.57
C GLY A 137 -23.06 -24.77 4.11
N ARG A 138 -24.02 -25.44 3.45
CA ARG A 138 -24.58 -26.74 3.88
C ARG A 138 -23.96 -27.96 3.16
N GLY A 139 -22.86 -27.76 2.43
CA GLY A 139 -22.17 -28.83 1.69
C GLY A 139 -22.75 -29.20 0.33
N VAL A 140 -23.87 -28.60 -0.10
CA VAL A 140 -24.55 -28.91 -1.38
C VAL A 140 -23.61 -28.77 -2.59
N GLY A 141 -22.87 -27.66 -2.69
CA GLY A 141 -21.92 -27.45 -3.77
C GLY A 141 -20.76 -28.47 -3.79
N SER A 142 -20.31 -28.94 -2.62
CA SER A 142 -19.31 -30.01 -2.53
C SER A 142 -19.85 -31.33 -3.06
N LEU A 143 -21.10 -31.67 -2.73
CA LEU A 143 -21.75 -32.89 -3.21
C LEU A 143 -21.89 -32.89 -4.75
N LEU A 144 -22.39 -31.80 -5.33
CA LEU A 144 -22.52 -31.67 -6.79
C LEU A 144 -21.17 -31.71 -7.50
N CYS A 145 -20.15 -31.04 -6.96
CA CYS A 145 -18.82 -31.06 -7.55
C CYS A 145 -18.18 -32.47 -7.47
N ASN A 146 -18.31 -33.15 -6.32
CA ASN A 146 -17.82 -34.52 -6.15
C ASN A 146 -18.52 -35.52 -7.08
N GLU A 147 -19.83 -35.36 -7.34
CA GLU A 147 -20.52 -36.22 -8.29
C GLU A 147 -19.97 -36.06 -9.71
N GLY A 148 -19.62 -34.83 -10.11
CA GLY A 148 -18.96 -34.62 -11.40
C GLY A 148 -17.53 -35.16 -11.44
N LEU A 149 -16.76 -34.97 -10.38
CA LEU A 149 -15.41 -35.55 -10.24
C LEU A 149 -15.44 -37.08 -10.28
N ARG A 150 -16.45 -37.72 -9.68
CA ARG A 150 -16.63 -39.18 -9.75
C ARG A 150 -16.72 -39.68 -11.19
N ILE A 151 -17.42 -38.94 -12.07
CA ILE A 151 -17.52 -39.26 -13.50
C ILE A 151 -16.18 -38.99 -14.19
N ALA A 152 -15.51 -37.87 -13.88
CA ALA A 152 -14.20 -37.56 -14.42
C ALA A 152 -13.15 -38.64 -14.06
N ASP A 153 -13.16 -39.15 -12.84
CA ASP A 153 -12.29 -40.21 -12.36
C ASP A 153 -12.55 -41.54 -13.08
N GLN A 154 -13.82 -41.88 -13.31
CA GLN A 154 -14.23 -43.08 -14.07
C GLN A 154 -13.65 -43.04 -15.50
N GLU A 155 -13.68 -41.88 -16.14
CA GLU A 155 -13.18 -41.67 -17.50
C GLU A 155 -11.69 -41.29 -17.56
N LYS A 156 -11.03 -41.19 -16.39
CA LYS A 156 -9.62 -40.76 -16.22
C LYS A 156 -9.33 -39.40 -16.88
N LEU A 157 -10.24 -38.45 -16.70
CA LEU A 157 -10.15 -37.10 -17.25
C LEU A 157 -9.60 -36.12 -16.21
N PRO A 158 -8.63 -35.27 -16.57
CA PRO A 158 -8.28 -34.13 -15.72
C PRO A 158 -9.46 -33.16 -15.63
N ALA A 159 -9.72 -32.63 -14.43
CA ALA A 159 -10.77 -31.66 -14.19
C ALA A 159 -10.26 -30.21 -14.29
N TRP A 160 -11.03 -29.34 -14.92
CA TRP A 160 -10.75 -27.92 -15.09
C TRP A 160 -11.98 -27.07 -14.76
N LEU A 161 -11.76 -25.87 -14.23
CA LEU A 161 -12.81 -24.89 -13.97
C LEU A 161 -12.24 -23.48 -13.87
N GLU A 162 -13.10 -22.48 -14.03
CA GLU A 162 -12.81 -21.09 -13.72
C GLU A 162 -13.56 -20.68 -12.45
N ALA A 163 -12.80 -20.40 -11.40
CA ALA A 163 -13.37 -20.10 -10.09
C ALA A 163 -13.61 -18.59 -9.90
N SER A 164 -14.79 -18.23 -9.39
CA SER A 164 -14.96 -16.92 -8.76
C SER A 164 -14.16 -16.83 -7.45
N ALA A 165 -13.82 -15.61 -7.02
CA ALA A 165 -13.11 -15.41 -5.75
C ALA A 165 -13.86 -16.02 -4.54
N LYS A 166 -15.20 -16.02 -4.58
CA LYS A 166 -16.06 -16.64 -3.54
C LYS A 166 -16.02 -18.18 -3.61
N GLY A 167 -15.98 -18.75 -4.81
CA GLY A 167 -15.95 -20.20 -5.04
C GLY A 167 -14.58 -20.86 -4.84
N ARG A 168 -13.48 -20.13 -5.00
CA ARG A 168 -12.10 -20.66 -4.98
C ARG A 168 -11.79 -21.60 -3.81
N LYS A 169 -12.16 -21.22 -2.58
CA LYS A 169 -11.92 -22.04 -1.37
C LYS A 169 -12.68 -23.37 -1.36
N LEU A 170 -13.80 -23.47 -2.06
CA LEU A 170 -14.52 -24.74 -2.21
C LEU A 170 -13.66 -25.70 -3.03
N TYR A 171 -13.21 -25.26 -4.21
CA TYR A 171 -12.47 -26.11 -5.15
C TYR A 171 -11.11 -26.54 -4.61
N GLN A 172 -10.38 -25.65 -3.92
CA GLN A 172 -9.12 -26.02 -3.26
C GLN A 172 -9.28 -27.16 -2.24
N ARG A 173 -10.39 -27.18 -1.49
CA ARG A 173 -10.69 -28.28 -0.56
C ARG A 173 -11.04 -29.59 -1.25
N LEU A 174 -11.43 -29.53 -2.52
CA LEU A 174 -11.72 -30.69 -3.37
C LEU A 174 -10.51 -31.12 -4.22
N GLY A 175 -9.33 -30.53 -3.98
CA GLY A 175 -8.09 -30.91 -4.65
C GLY A 175 -7.73 -30.13 -5.91
N PHE A 176 -8.49 -29.07 -6.26
CA PHE A 176 -8.09 -28.17 -7.36
C PHE A 176 -6.94 -27.26 -6.95
N GLU A 177 -6.04 -26.99 -7.89
CA GLU A 177 -4.91 -26.06 -7.72
C GLU A 177 -5.09 -24.82 -8.59
N ASP A 178 -4.62 -23.67 -8.11
CA ASP A 178 -4.71 -22.42 -8.87
C ASP A 178 -3.62 -22.39 -9.96
N VAL A 179 -4.05 -22.28 -11.23
CA VAL A 179 -3.14 -22.27 -12.38
C VAL A 179 -2.93 -20.86 -12.93
N VAL A 180 -4.00 -20.10 -13.15
CA VAL A 180 -3.96 -18.74 -13.72
C VAL A 180 -4.99 -17.84 -13.05
N ASP A 181 -4.58 -16.63 -12.67
CA ASP A 181 -5.49 -15.56 -12.21
C ASP A 181 -5.99 -14.73 -13.39
N ILE A 182 -7.31 -14.69 -13.59
CA ILE A 182 -7.97 -13.85 -14.58
C ILE A 182 -8.46 -12.57 -13.90
N VAL A 183 -7.91 -11.43 -14.29
CA VAL A 183 -8.25 -10.12 -13.71
C VAL A 183 -8.81 -9.23 -14.81
N THR A 184 -10.12 -8.96 -14.73
CA THR A 184 -10.81 -8.03 -15.64
C THR A 184 -10.95 -6.68 -14.98
N ASP A 185 -10.52 -5.65 -15.71
CA ASP A 185 -10.41 -4.31 -15.18
C ASP A 185 -11.71 -3.49 -15.40
N LEU A 186 -12.63 -3.56 -14.45
CA LEU A 186 -14.01 -3.06 -14.59
C LEU A 186 -14.12 -1.53 -14.78
N SER A 187 -13.17 -0.74 -14.26
CA SER A 187 -13.31 0.73 -14.34
C SER A 187 -13.21 1.27 -15.78
N LYS A 188 -12.58 0.52 -16.70
CA LYS A 188 -12.56 0.83 -18.14
C LYS A 188 -13.95 0.79 -18.78
N TYR A 189 -14.89 0.16 -18.09
CA TYR A 189 -16.24 -0.12 -18.56
C TYR A 189 -17.32 0.51 -17.65
N GLY A 190 -16.94 1.54 -16.88
CA GLY A 190 -17.88 2.28 -16.02
C GLY A 190 -18.04 1.76 -14.60
N GLY A 191 -17.08 0.98 -14.07
CA GLY A 191 -17.11 0.54 -12.68
C GLY A 191 -17.17 1.68 -11.64
N GLU A 192 -17.84 1.43 -10.51
CA GLU A 192 -18.12 2.39 -9.41
C GLU A 192 -16.89 3.17 -8.91
N GLU A 193 -15.71 2.57 -9.02
CA GLU A 193 -14.42 3.15 -8.67
C GLU A 193 -14.12 4.43 -9.47
N SER A 194 -14.42 4.45 -10.78
CA SER A 194 -14.18 5.63 -11.64
C SER A 194 -15.05 6.82 -11.24
N LEU A 195 -16.33 6.56 -10.90
CA LEU A 195 -17.25 7.60 -10.44
C LEU A 195 -16.79 8.16 -9.09
N SER A 196 -16.39 7.28 -8.16
CA SER A 196 -15.92 7.68 -6.83
C SER A 196 -14.68 8.59 -6.90
N LEU A 197 -13.71 8.26 -7.78
CA LEU A 197 -12.52 9.07 -7.98
C LEU A 197 -12.84 10.44 -8.62
N LEU A 198 -13.73 10.47 -9.62
CA LEU A 198 -14.17 11.73 -10.23
C LEU A 198 -14.92 12.61 -9.23
N SER A 199 -15.84 12.04 -8.45
CA SER A 199 -16.57 12.77 -7.42
C SER A 199 -15.63 13.38 -6.38
N LEU A 200 -14.64 12.63 -5.89
CA LEU A 200 -13.64 13.14 -4.95
C LEU A 200 -12.79 14.26 -5.57
N ALA A 201 -12.38 14.11 -6.84
CA ALA A 201 -11.62 15.14 -7.55
C ALA A 201 -12.43 16.42 -7.70
N PHE A 202 -13.67 16.35 -8.19
CA PHE A 202 -14.56 17.51 -8.34
C PHE A 202 -14.86 18.19 -7.01
N ALA A 203 -15.14 17.41 -5.94
CA ALA A 203 -15.33 17.96 -4.61
C ALA A 203 -14.08 18.72 -4.12
N SER A 204 -12.88 18.15 -4.34
CA SER A 204 -11.61 18.77 -3.96
C SER A 204 -11.35 20.06 -4.74
N PHE A 205 -11.59 20.08 -6.06
CA PHE A 205 -11.51 21.31 -6.87
C PHE A 205 -12.50 22.36 -6.40
N GLY A 206 -13.73 21.97 -6.06
CA GLY A 206 -14.75 22.87 -5.51
C GLY A 206 -14.30 23.52 -4.20
N ILE A 207 -13.71 22.75 -3.29
CA ILE A 207 -13.15 23.27 -2.04
C ILE A 207 -12.02 24.26 -2.32
N ILE A 208 -11.05 23.91 -3.17
CA ILE A 208 -9.93 24.80 -3.53
C ILE A 208 -10.44 26.10 -4.15
N ALA A 209 -11.38 26.04 -5.10
CA ALA A 209 -11.97 27.22 -5.71
C ALA A 209 -12.68 28.11 -4.67
N ASN A 210 -13.29 27.51 -3.65
CA ASN A 210 -13.93 28.24 -2.56
C ASN A 210 -12.91 28.87 -1.59
N THR A 211 -11.74 28.26 -1.37
CA THR A 211 -10.70 28.84 -0.49
C THR A 211 -10.19 30.20 -0.97
N PHE A 212 -10.23 30.47 -2.29
CA PHE A 212 -9.90 31.78 -2.86
C PHE A 212 -10.95 32.87 -2.61
N ARG A 213 -12.16 32.52 -2.17
CA ARG A 213 -13.26 33.46 -1.89
C ARG A 213 -13.37 33.86 -0.42
N GLY A 214 -12.67 33.16 0.48
CA GLY A 214 -12.61 33.44 1.92
C GLY A 214 -11.24 33.93 2.37
N ASP A 215 -10.90 33.78 3.65
CA ASP A 215 -9.62 34.20 4.24
C ASP A 215 -8.38 33.40 3.78
N GLY A 216 -8.51 32.59 2.73
CA GLY A 216 -7.42 31.83 2.13
C GLY A 216 -6.99 30.59 2.92
N GLU A 217 -7.80 30.11 3.88
CA GLU A 217 -7.57 28.96 4.78
C GLU A 217 -6.63 27.86 4.20
N PRO A 218 -5.30 27.97 4.39
CA PRO A 218 -4.35 27.16 3.64
C PRO A 218 -4.39 25.68 4.06
N LEU A 219 -4.82 25.41 5.29
CA LEU A 219 -5.00 24.05 5.79
C LEU A 219 -6.14 23.33 5.06
N ILE A 220 -7.27 24.01 4.84
CA ILE A 220 -8.41 23.46 4.09
C ILE A 220 -8.02 23.22 2.64
N ALA A 221 -7.29 24.17 2.04
CA ALA A 221 -6.76 24.00 0.70
C ALA A 221 -5.83 22.78 0.63
N SER A 222 -4.89 22.63 1.57
CA SER A 222 -3.97 21.49 1.62
C SER A 222 -4.70 20.14 1.75
N LEU A 223 -5.76 20.08 2.56
CA LEU A 223 -6.62 18.89 2.67
C LEU A 223 -7.31 18.56 1.33
N ALA A 224 -7.83 19.55 0.62
CA ALA A 224 -8.42 19.35 -0.70
C ALA A 224 -7.36 18.94 -1.75
N PHE A 225 -6.17 19.53 -1.71
CA PHE A 225 -5.04 19.10 -2.54
C PHE A 225 -4.62 17.65 -2.25
N SER A 226 -4.73 17.17 -1.01
CA SER A 226 -4.55 15.75 -0.68
C SER A 226 -5.57 14.86 -1.40
N GLY A 227 -6.83 15.29 -1.51
CA GLY A 227 -7.86 14.58 -2.29
C GLY A 227 -7.53 14.50 -3.78
N ILE A 228 -7.01 15.57 -4.37
CA ILE A 228 -6.50 15.57 -5.75
C ILE A 228 -5.26 14.68 -5.88
N ALA A 229 -4.32 14.77 -4.94
CA ALA A 229 -3.11 13.97 -4.92
C ALA A 229 -3.41 12.48 -4.88
N PHE A 230 -4.40 12.07 -4.08
CA PHE A 230 -4.91 10.71 -4.02
C PHE A 230 -5.51 10.27 -5.37
N THR A 231 -6.48 11.01 -5.89
CA THR A 231 -7.19 10.61 -7.11
C THR A 231 -6.26 10.56 -8.33
N ALA A 232 -5.38 11.55 -8.49
CA ALA A 232 -4.39 11.60 -9.56
C ALA A 232 -3.39 10.44 -9.44
N SER A 233 -2.80 10.21 -8.27
CA SER A 233 -1.84 9.10 -8.07
C SER A 233 -2.50 7.75 -8.32
N TYR A 234 -3.73 7.55 -7.83
CA TYR A 234 -4.46 6.30 -7.97
C TYR A 234 -4.69 5.94 -9.45
N ALA A 235 -5.15 6.91 -10.24
CA ALA A 235 -5.37 6.73 -11.66
C ALA A 235 -4.04 6.55 -12.43
N MET A 236 -3.04 7.39 -12.15
CA MET A 236 -1.76 7.35 -12.86
C MET A 236 -0.98 6.07 -12.64
N ILE A 237 -0.94 5.51 -11.42
CA ILE A 237 -0.30 4.22 -11.14
C ILE A 237 -0.87 3.12 -12.05
N ARG A 238 -2.19 3.09 -12.18
CA ARG A 238 -2.88 2.11 -13.02
C ARG A 238 -2.64 2.32 -14.50
N TRP A 239 -2.64 3.56 -14.97
CA TRP A 239 -2.42 3.89 -16.38
C TRP A 239 -0.97 3.68 -16.80
N LEU A 240 -0.01 3.99 -15.93
CA LEU A 240 1.42 3.93 -16.23
C LEU A 240 2.03 2.56 -15.92
N GLY A 241 1.43 1.74 -15.05
CA GLY A 241 1.92 0.40 -14.71
C GLY A 241 2.30 -0.46 -15.92
N PRO A 242 1.42 -0.62 -16.94
CA PRO A 242 1.77 -1.36 -18.16
C PRO A 242 2.93 -0.74 -18.96
N THR A 243 3.10 0.58 -18.92
CA THR A 243 4.20 1.28 -19.58
C THR A 243 5.52 1.02 -18.88
N PHE A 244 5.54 1.05 -17.54
CA PHE A 244 6.72 0.69 -16.74
C PHE A 244 7.13 -0.77 -16.98
N MET A 245 6.15 -1.68 -17.03
CA MET A 245 6.39 -3.08 -17.39
C MET A 245 7.04 -3.22 -18.78
N LYS A 246 6.57 -2.47 -19.78
CA LYS A 246 7.14 -2.45 -21.14
C LYS A 246 8.55 -1.86 -21.18
N ALA A 247 8.84 -0.88 -20.31
CA ALA A 247 10.16 -0.28 -20.16
C ALA A 247 11.15 -1.17 -19.38
N GLY A 248 10.71 -2.32 -18.86
CA GLY A 248 11.53 -3.24 -18.08
C GLY A 248 11.56 -2.95 -16.58
N LEU A 249 10.79 -1.96 -16.09
CA LEU A 249 10.65 -1.63 -14.68
C LEU A 249 9.61 -2.55 -14.04
N LYS A 250 10.05 -3.75 -13.70
CA LYS A 250 9.21 -4.84 -13.21
C LYS A 250 9.96 -5.75 -12.24
N GLY A 251 9.28 -6.16 -11.18
CA GLY A 251 9.80 -7.06 -10.16
C GLY A 251 8.95 -8.31 -10.02
N LYS A 252 9.55 -9.41 -9.56
CA LYS A 252 8.82 -10.65 -9.20
C LYS A 252 8.46 -10.63 -7.72
N ASP A 253 7.21 -10.94 -7.40
CA ASP A 253 6.83 -11.15 -6.00
C ASP A 253 7.40 -12.47 -5.49
N MET A 254 8.49 -12.36 -4.72
CA MET A 254 9.23 -13.49 -4.16
C MET A 254 8.48 -14.17 -3.01
N SER A 255 7.43 -13.54 -2.49
CA SER A 255 6.63 -13.99 -1.36
C SER A 255 5.38 -14.78 -1.78
N LYS A 256 5.30 -15.21 -3.05
CA LYS A 256 4.18 -15.98 -3.63
C LYS A 256 4.63 -17.29 -4.27
N ALA A 257 3.71 -18.25 -4.32
CA ALA A 257 3.92 -19.51 -5.04
C ALA A 257 4.05 -19.26 -6.55
N HIS A 258 3.14 -18.45 -7.11
CA HIS A 258 3.21 -17.99 -8.50
C HIS A 258 3.92 -16.64 -8.57
N LYS A 259 5.16 -16.64 -9.06
CA LYS A 259 6.04 -15.46 -9.14
C LYS A 259 5.70 -14.59 -10.35
N LYS A 260 4.53 -13.93 -10.31
CA LYS A 260 4.11 -12.98 -11.33
C LYS A 260 5.01 -11.74 -11.31
N GLU A 261 5.31 -11.22 -12.50
CA GLU A 261 5.96 -9.91 -12.64
C GLU A 261 4.93 -8.80 -12.51
N ILE A 262 5.22 -7.81 -11.67
CA ILE A 262 4.38 -6.63 -11.44
C ILE A 262 5.20 -5.34 -11.64
N PRO A 263 4.55 -4.21 -11.99
CA PRO A 263 5.24 -2.95 -12.22
C PRO A 263 6.02 -2.52 -10.99
N GLU A 264 7.27 -2.09 -11.20
CA GLU A 264 8.15 -1.58 -10.14
C GLU A 264 8.33 -0.06 -10.26
N THR A 265 8.93 0.58 -9.24
CA THR A 265 9.20 2.03 -9.25
C THR A 265 7.92 2.89 -9.29
N MET A 266 6.77 2.38 -8.82
CA MET A 266 5.53 3.18 -8.79
C MET A 266 5.59 4.34 -7.78
N GLY A 267 6.54 4.30 -6.83
CA GLY A 267 6.88 5.42 -5.96
C GLY A 267 7.25 6.70 -6.72
N ALA A 268 7.82 6.57 -7.92
CA ALA A 268 8.16 7.71 -8.78
C ALA A 268 6.91 8.49 -9.22
N VAL A 269 5.82 7.78 -9.54
CA VAL A 269 4.54 8.41 -9.90
C VAL A 269 4.03 9.25 -8.74
N CYS A 270 4.03 8.69 -7.53
CA CYS A 270 3.61 9.39 -6.31
C CYS A 270 4.50 10.60 -5.99
N ALA A 271 5.82 10.46 -6.10
CA ALA A 271 6.75 11.55 -5.85
C ALA A 271 6.53 12.72 -6.83
N VAL A 272 6.33 12.43 -8.12
CA VAL A 272 6.05 13.45 -9.14
C VAL A 272 4.71 14.15 -8.89
N VAL A 273 3.64 13.38 -8.64
CA VAL A 273 2.32 13.95 -8.32
C VAL A 273 2.40 14.84 -7.09
N TYR A 274 3.04 14.36 -6.02
CA TYR A 274 3.24 15.12 -4.79
C TYR A 274 3.99 16.43 -5.04
N LEU A 275 5.11 16.38 -5.78
CA LEU A 275 5.89 17.57 -6.13
C LEU A 275 5.08 18.60 -6.91
N LEU A 276 4.26 18.17 -7.87
CA LEU A 276 3.38 19.08 -8.61
C LEU A 276 2.33 19.71 -7.70
N ILE A 277 1.72 18.91 -6.81
CA ILE A 277 0.71 19.38 -5.86
C ILE A 277 1.29 20.43 -4.91
N ILE A 278 2.45 20.17 -4.29
CA ILE A 278 3.05 21.13 -3.36
C ILE A 278 3.52 22.41 -4.06
N ILE A 279 3.98 22.34 -5.32
CA ILE A 279 4.35 23.52 -6.13
C ILE A 279 3.11 24.38 -6.39
N ILE A 280 2.00 23.77 -6.79
CA ILE A 280 0.74 24.47 -7.04
C ILE A 280 0.16 25.03 -5.73
N PHE A 281 0.43 24.38 -4.60
CA PHE A 281 -0.03 24.81 -3.28
C PHE A 281 0.74 26.02 -2.72
N ILE A 282 1.96 26.33 -3.20
CA ILE A 282 2.81 27.42 -2.64
C ILE A 282 2.04 28.74 -2.45
N PRO A 283 1.21 29.24 -3.37
CA PRO A 283 0.57 30.54 -3.19
C PRO A 283 -0.43 30.61 -2.02
N PHE A 284 -0.95 29.47 -1.54
CA PHE A 284 -2.04 29.44 -0.56
C PHE A 284 -1.59 29.90 0.85
N PRO A 285 -0.50 29.37 1.44
CA PRO A 285 0.03 29.89 2.71
C PRO A 285 0.38 31.39 2.70
N PHE A 286 0.63 31.97 1.53
CA PHE A 286 1.02 33.36 1.36
C PHE A 286 -0.10 34.22 0.75
N TYR A 287 -1.33 33.72 0.65
CA TYR A 287 -2.41 34.42 -0.05
C TYR A 287 -2.61 35.84 0.50
N LYS A 288 -2.67 35.99 1.83
CA LYS A 288 -2.82 37.29 2.50
C LYS A 288 -1.64 38.23 2.18
N ASP A 289 -0.41 37.71 2.17
CA ASP A 289 0.79 38.49 1.86
C ASP A 289 0.84 38.93 0.39
N ILE A 290 0.42 38.06 -0.53
CA ILE A 290 0.35 38.34 -1.98
C ILE A 290 -0.72 39.39 -2.25
N VAL A 291 -1.91 39.23 -1.67
CA VAL A 291 -2.99 40.22 -1.80
C VAL A 291 -2.52 41.56 -1.24
N ALA A 292 -1.95 41.61 -0.03
CA ALA A 292 -1.44 42.84 0.56
C ALA A 292 -0.35 43.53 -0.28
N ALA A 293 0.55 42.75 -0.91
CA ALA A 293 1.61 43.28 -1.75
C ALA A 293 1.14 43.79 -3.13
N THR A 294 0.05 43.21 -3.69
CA THR A 294 -0.43 43.52 -5.04
C THR A 294 -1.59 44.52 -5.07
N SER A 295 -2.41 44.60 -4.01
CA SER A 295 -3.65 45.40 -3.98
C SER A 295 -3.45 46.86 -3.57
N GLY A 296 -2.37 47.49 -4.03
CA GLY A 296 -2.01 48.89 -3.72
C GLY A 296 -3.21 49.83 -3.60
N GLY A 297 -3.59 50.16 -2.36
CA GLY A 297 -4.45 51.30 -2.01
C GLY A 297 -5.99 51.16 -2.12
N GLY A 298 -6.59 49.96 -2.17
CA GLY A 298 -8.00 49.86 -2.62
C GLY A 298 -9.06 49.08 -1.84
N ASN A 299 -8.77 48.23 -0.85
CA ASN A 299 -9.83 47.45 -0.18
C ASN A 299 -9.71 47.47 1.35
N ARG A 300 -10.83 47.72 2.04
CA ARG A 300 -10.94 48.28 3.40
C ARG A 300 -11.11 47.27 4.54
N ASP A 301 -11.00 45.97 4.30
CA ASP A 301 -11.50 44.98 5.28
C ASP A 301 -10.43 44.26 6.11
N VAL A 302 -9.16 44.72 6.09
CA VAL A 302 -8.11 44.19 6.97
C VAL A 302 -7.78 45.24 8.04
N VAL A 303 -8.62 45.32 9.07
CA VAL A 303 -8.30 46.06 10.30
C VAL A 303 -7.43 45.17 11.17
N ILE A 304 -6.11 45.34 11.07
CA ILE A 304 -5.19 44.84 12.10
C ILE A 304 -5.04 45.97 13.13
N GLU A 305 -5.30 45.66 14.40
CA GLU A 305 -5.25 46.62 15.52
C GLU A 305 -3.93 47.40 15.54
N LEU A 306 -4.06 48.72 15.42
CA LEU A 306 -2.97 49.70 15.45
C LEU A 306 -2.53 49.97 16.89
N GLU A 307 -1.68 49.11 17.44
CA GLU A 307 -0.69 49.55 18.45
C GLU A 307 0.68 49.55 17.78
N ASN A 308 1.01 50.66 17.11
CA ASN A 308 2.36 51.22 16.86
C ASN A 308 2.28 52.26 15.73
N VAL A 309 1.54 53.36 15.98
CA VAL A 309 1.59 54.55 15.14
C VAL A 309 2.82 55.36 15.53
N GLN A 310 3.90 55.29 14.74
CA GLN A 310 4.84 56.40 14.47
C GLN A 310 6.03 55.93 13.60
N THR A 311 5.86 55.90 12.28
CA THR A 311 6.85 56.24 11.22
C THR A 311 6.25 55.92 9.83
N GLY A 312 6.55 56.75 8.83
CA GLY A 312 5.85 56.79 7.54
C GLY A 312 6.02 55.55 6.63
N ARG A 313 5.00 55.32 5.77
CA ARG A 313 4.94 54.33 4.67
C ARG A 313 5.41 52.90 5.06
N PHE A 314 4.54 52.16 5.74
CA PHE A 314 4.67 50.70 5.80
C PHE A 314 4.32 50.09 4.43
N LEU A 315 5.35 49.79 3.63
CA LEU A 315 5.25 48.75 2.61
C LEU A 315 5.17 47.42 3.37
N HIS A 316 4.06 46.70 3.28
CA HIS A 316 3.97 45.32 3.77
C HIS A 316 5.06 44.49 3.07
N ARG A 317 6.09 44.05 3.82
CA ARG A 317 7.22 43.29 3.26
C ARG A 317 6.82 41.82 3.18
N PHE A 318 6.76 41.29 1.96
CA PHE A 318 6.48 39.87 1.72
C PHE A 318 7.43 38.96 2.53
N PRO A 319 6.94 37.89 3.18
CA PRO A 319 7.73 37.04 4.09
C PRO A 319 8.65 36.08 3.32
N HIS A 320 9.74 36.62 2.76
CA HIS A 320 10.68 35.86 1.93
C HIS A 320 11.38 34.69 2.64
N SER A 321 11.65 34.79 3.95
CA SER A 321 12.25 33.69 4.74
C SER A 321 11.31 32.48 4.84
N LYS A 322 10.03 32.74 5.16
CA LYS A 322 9.01 31.69 5.16
C LYS A 322 8.89 31.06 3.77
N LEU A 323 8.86 31.85 2.69
CA LEU A 323 8.88 31.30 1.32
C LEU A 323 10.14 30.48 1.02
N ALA A 324 11.32 30.91 1.46
CA ALA A 324 12.58 30.18 1.28
C ALA A 324 12.56 28.78 1.94
N SER A 325 11.89 28.65 3.09
CA SER A 325 11.66 27.35 3.74
C SER A 325 10.83 26.40 2.88
N TYR A 326 9.74 26.86 2.23
CA TYR A 326 8.96 26.04 1.30
C TYR A 326 9.76 25.68 0.04
N LEU A 327 10.46 26.64 -0.55
CA LEU A 327 11.23 26.41 -1.77
C LEU A 327 12.42 25.47 -1.56
N SER A 328 13.12 25.58 -0.43
CA SER A 328 14.23 24.66 -0.09
C SER A 328 13.76 23.26 0.23
N ALA A 329 12.60 23.11 0.89
CA ALA A 329 11.92 21.84 1.07
C ALA A 329 11.64 21.18 -0.29
N ILE A 330 10.99 21.92 -1.20
CA ILE A 330 10.66 21.43 -2.56
C ILE A 330 11.93 21.06 -3.33
N LEU A 331 12.97 21.90 -3.31
CA LEU A 331 14.22 21.63 -4.01
C LEU A 331 14.92 20.37 -3.48
N SER A 332 14.88 20.15 -2.17
CA SER A 332 15.44 18.95 -1.54
C SER A 332 14.65 17.70 -1.91
N LEU A 333 13.32 17.80 -1.93
CA LEU A 333 12.41 16.72 -2.32
C LEU A 333 12.50 16.39 -3.82
N GLN A 334 12.65 17.38 -4.69
CA GLN A 334 12.94 17.19 -6.11
C GLN A 334 14.28 16.47 -6.29
N SER A 335 15.32 16.91 -5.59
CA SER A 335 16.65 16.31 -5.67
C SER A 335 16.63 14.84 -5.26
N VAL A 336 15.96 14.50 -4.15
CA VAL A 336 15.88 13.10 -3.70
C VAL A 336 15.01 12.25 -4.63
N ALA A 337 13.93 12.81 -5.19
CA ALA A 337 13.07 12.08 -6.11
C ALA A 337 13.81 11.74 -7.41
N ILE A 338 14.56 12.68 -7.98
CA ILE A 338 15.39 12.45 -9.17
C ILE A 338 16.46 11.38 -8.89
N LEU A 339 17.16 11.49 -7.75
CA LEU A 339 18.21 10.55 -7.39
C LEU A 339 17.65 9.16 -7.06
N GLY A 340 16.47 9.07 -6.45
CA GLY A 340 15.76 7.82 -6.20
C GLY A 340 15.31 7.13 -7.48
N ILE A 341 14.75 7.89 -8.42
CA ILE A 341 14.43 7.37 -9.77
C ILE A 341 15.70 6.88 -10.45
N GLY A 342 16.80 7.63 -10.34
CA GLY A 342 18.11 7.21 -10.84
C GLY A 342 18.60 5.90 -10.20
N ASP A 343 18.41 5.72 -8.89
CA ASP A 343 18.78 4.50 -8.17
C ASP A 343 18.01 3.28 -8.69
N ASP A 344 16.69 3.41 -8.81
CA ASP A 344 15.82 2.35 -9.35
C ASP A 344 16.13 2.02 -10.82
N LEU A 345 16.56 3.01 -11.63
CA LEU A 345 16.90 2.82 -13.05
C LEU A 345 18.28 2.20 -13.27
N PHE A 346 19.26 2.51 -12.41
CA PHE A 346 20.67 2.19 -12.65
C PHE A 346 21.26 1.18 -11.64
N ASP A 347 20.52 0.75 -10.62
CA ASP A 347 20.98 -0.14 -9.52
C ASP A 347 22.32 0.36 -8.94
N ILE A 348 22.30 1.58 -8.39
CA ILE A 348 23.52 2.27 -7.94
C ILE A 348 24.15 1.51 -6.76
N ARG A 349 25.48 1.40 -6.76
CA ARG A 349 26.22 0.72 -5.68
C ARG A 349 25.93 1.37 -4.32
N TRP A 350 25.73 0.52 -3.31
CA TRP A 350 25.35 0.92 -1.94
C TRP A 350 26.19 2.04 -1.31
N ARG A 351 27.50 2.10 -1.60
CA ARG A 351 28.41 3.12 -1.08
C ARG A 351 28.07 4.55 -1.52
N HIS A 352 27.46 4.69 -2.70
CA HIS A 352 26.97 5.97 -3.20
C HIS A 352 25.53 6.19 -2.72
N LYS A 353 24.74 5.11 -2.75
CA LYS A 353 23.35 5.04 -2.28
C LYS A 353 23.17 5.66 -0.88
N PHE A 354 24.06 5.31 0.06
CA PHE A 354 24.00 5.79 1.43
C PHE A 354 24.02 7.33 1.57
N PHE A 355 24.82 8.03 0.77
CA PHE A 355 25.01 9.49 0.89
C PHE A 355 24.08 10.32 0.01
N ILE A 356 23.33 9.71 -0.91
CA ILE A 356 22.38 10.39 -1.81
C ILE A 356 21.44 11.34 -1.05
N PRO A 357 20.77 10.92 0.03
CA PRO A 357 19.84 11.81 0.73
C PRO A 357 20.55 12.97 1.46
N GLY A 358 21.79 12.75 1.92
CA GLY A 358 22.60 13.79 2.54
C GLY A 358 22.89 14.94 1.58
N ILE A 359 23.26 14.62 0.33
CA ILE A 359 23.46 15.62 -0.73
C ILE A 359 22.14 16.31 -1.08
N ALA A 360 21.05 15.54 -1.20
CA ALA A 360 19.73 16.11 -1.48
C ALA A 360 19.22 17.05 -0.37
N SER A 361 19.75 16.96 0.86
CA SER A 361 19.36 17.81 1.99
C SER A 361 20.07 19.16 2.06
N ILE A 362 21.08 19.41 1.21
CA ILE A 362 21.85 20.67 1.23
C ILE A 362 20.96 21.93 1.18
N PRO A 363 19.89 22.01 0.34
CA PRO A 363 19.05 23.20 0.29
C PRO A 363 18.40 23.54 1.64
N ILE A 364 17.83 22.56 2.35
CA ILE A 364 17.24 22.81 3.68
C ILE A 364 18.30 23.17 4.73
N LEU A 365 19.52 22.62 4.63
CA LEU A 365 20.61 22.96 5.55
C LEU A 365 21.07 24.42 5.38
N ILE A 366 21.15 24.89 4.13
CA ILE A 366 21.50 26.28 3.82
C ILE A 366 20.42 27.24 4.32
N VAL A 367 19.15 26.95 4.04
CA VAL A 367 18.05 27.80 4.54
C VAL A 367 18.00 27.77 6.07
N TYR A 368 18.25 26.62 6.70
CA TYR A 368 18.35 26.56 8.16
C TYR A 368 19.46 27.45 8.71
N PHE A 369 20.63 27.46 8.06
CA PHE A 369 21.76 28.31 8.42
C PHE A 369 21.44 29.80 8.29
N VAL A 370 20.75 30.20 7.23
CA VAL A 370 20.47 31.62 6.95
C VAL A 370 19.32 32.15 7.80
N ASP A 371 18.22 31.40 7.92
CA ASP A 371 16.98 31.91 8.52
C ASP A 371 16.90 31.67 10.04
N PHE A 372 17.43 30.55 10.53
CA PHE A 372 17.37 30.21 11.95
C PHE A 372 18.73 30.34 12.64
N GLY A 373 19.75 29.65 12.12
CA GLY A 373 21.11 29.65 12.68
C GLY A 373 21.23 29.09 14.11
N VAL A 374 20.15 28.55 14.68
CA VAL A 374 20.11 28.04 16.06
C VAL A 374 20.71 26.63 16.12
N THR A 375 21.87 26.52 16.73
CA THR A 375 22.62 25.26 16.91
C THR A 375 22.69 24.79 18.37
N GLN A 376 22.05 25.55 19.26
CA GLN A 376 21.92 25.21 20.67
C GLN A 376 20.82 24.17 20.88
N ILE A 377 21.15 23.12 21.63
CA ILE A 377 20.20 22.10 22.06
C ILE A 377 19.90 22.23 23.55
N VAL A 378 18.63 22.01 23.89
CA VAL A 378 18.20 21.85 25.29
C VAL A 378 18.73 20.51 25.82
N ILE A 379 19.48 20.58 26.92
CA ILE A 379 20.02 19.40 27.60
C ILE A 379 19.00 18.85 28.62
N PRO A 380 18.72 17.54 28.60
CA PRO A 380 17.87 16.89 29.59
C PRO A 380 18.34 17.13 31.02
N ILE A 381 17.40 17.32 31.96
CA ILE A 381 17.65 17.61 33.38
C ILE A 381 18.79 16.75 34.00
N PRO A 382 18.83 15.41 33.80
CA PRO A 382 19.88 14.57 34.39
C PRO A 382 21.30 14.87 33.91
N LEU A 383 21.47 15.48 32.72
CA LEU A 383 22.76 15.74 32.09
C LEU A 383 23.25 17.19 32.30
N ARG A 384 22.37 18.07 32.78
CA ARG A 384 22.69 19.49 32.99
C ARG A 384 23.85 19.76 33.94
N PRO A 385 24.10 18.97 35.01
CA PRO A 385 25.27 19.19 35.87
C PRO A 385 26.61 19.11 35.12
N TYR A 386 26.65 18.42 33.97
CA TYR A 386 27.87 18.23 33.19
C TYR A 386 27.97 19.17 31.98
N LEU A 387 26.83 19.58 31.40
CA LEU A 387 26.78 20.25 30.10
C LEU A 387 26.04 21.60 30.11
N GLY A 388 25.48 22.02 31.25
CA GLY A 388 24.60 23.18 31.35
C GLY A 388 23.19 22.93 30.82
N GLY A 389 22.33 23.95 30.83
CA GLY A 389 20.93 23.85 30.35
C GLY A 389 20.79 23.89 28.83
N LEU A 390 21.66 24.66 28.16
CA LEU A 390 21.78 24.77 26.71
C LEU A 390 23.21 24.44 26.32
N PHE A 391 23.37 23.60 25.29
CA PHE A 391 24.68 23.22 24.76
C PHE A 391 24.75 23.57 23.27
N ASP A 392 25.77 24.33 22.88
CA ASP A 392 26.01 24.70 21.49
C ASP A 392 26.79 23.59 20.76
N LEU A 393 26.17 22.99 19.75
CA LEU A 393 26.79 21.97 18.91
C LEU A 393 27.51 22.55 17.69
N GLY A 394 27.25 23.80 17.31
CA GLY A 394 27.78 24.43 16.10
C GLY A 394 27.65 23.54 14.87
N LEU A 395 28.78 23.24 14.21
CA LEU A 395 28.84 22.39 13.01
C LEU A 395 28.24 20.99 13.23
N LEU A 396 28.36 20.42 14.44
CA LEU A 396 27.83 19.09 14.74
C LEU A 396 26.30 19.04 14.64
N TYR A 397 25.61 20.17 14.81
CA TYR A 397 24.17 20.25 14.61
C TYR A 397 23.78 20.08 13.13
N TYR A 398 24.57 20.64 12.22
CA TYR A 398 24.38 20.44 10.77
C TYR A 398 24.71 19.00 10.35
N VAL A 399 25.75 18.40 10.94
CA VAL A 399 26.04 16.97 10.75
C VAL A 399 24.88 16.11 11.25
N TYR A 400 24.28 16.45 12.39
CA TYR A 400 23.07 15.79 12.89
C TYR A 400 21.89 15.91 11.91
N MET A 401 21.58 17.10 11.40
CA MET A 401 20.48 17.28 10.45
C MET A 401 20.72 16.50 9.15
N ALA A 402 21.95 16.52 8.62
CA ALA A 402 22.32 15.69 7.48
C ALA A 402 22.20 14.19 7.78
N ALA A 403 22.58 13.75 8.98
CA ALA A 403 22.43 12.37 9.42
C ALA A 403 20.96 11.96 9.54
N VAL A 404 20.06 12.84 10.02
CA VAL A 404 18.61 12.60 10.01
C VAL A 404 18.09 12.46 8.58
N ALA A 405 18.52 13.34 7.67
CA ALA A 405 18.12 13.27 6.26
C ALA A 405 18.66 12.03 5.54
N ILE A 406 19.81 11.49 5.95
CA ILE A 406 20.33 10.19 5.48
C ILE A 406 19.55 9.04 6.12
N PHE A 407 19.29 9.12 7.42
CA PHE A 407 18.70 8.04 8.20
C PHE A 407 17.26 7.74 7.77
N CYS A 408 16.38 8.75 7.71
CA CYS A 408 14.95 8.51 7.47
C CYS A 408 14.69 7.73 6.16
N PRO A 409 15.20 8.16 4.99
CA PRO A 409 15.18 7.41 3.72
C PRO A 409 15.66 5.97 3.81
N ASN A 410 16.88 5.78 4.33
CA ASN A 410 17.52 4.47 4.35
C ASN A 410 16.83 3.53 5.34
N SER A 411 16.34 4.05 6.46
CA SER A 411 15.71 3.25 7.51
C SER A 411 14.39 2.63 7.08
N ILE A 412 13.60 3.34 6.26
CA ILE A 412 12.39 2.82 5.60
C ILE A 412 12.79 1.76 4.57
N ASN A 413 13.80 2.08 3.74
CA ASN A 413 14.29 1.19 2.68
C ASN A 413 14.79 -0.17 3.22
N ILE A 414 15.49 -0.21 4.35
CA ILE A 414 15.97 -1.47 4.93
C ILE A 414 14.91 -2.22 5.76
N MET A 415 13.77 -1.61 6.04
CA MET A 415 12.62 -2.24 6.69
C MET A 415 11.53 -2.52 5.64
N ALA A 416 11.89 -3.31 4.64
CA ALA A 416 11.13 -3.53 3.40
C ALA A 416 11.08 -5.02 3.01
N GLY A 417 10.32 -5.34 1.97
CA GLY A 417 10.35 -6.65 1.32
C GLY A 417 9.18 -7.58 1.63
N ILE A 418 8.11 -7.07 2.25
CA ILE A 418 6.79 -7.72 2.27
C ILE A 418 5.73 -6.73 1.77
N ASN A 419 4.71 -7.25 1.10
CA ASN A 419 3.69 -6.44 0.42
C ASN A 419 3.04 -5.40 1.35
N GLY A 420 3.20 -4.13 0.99
CA GLY A 420 2.57 -3.00 1.69
C GLY A 420 3.41 -2.34 2.79
N ILE A 421 4.54 -2.93 3.24
CA ILE A 421 5.18 -2.50 4.49
C ILE A 421 5.85 -1.12 4.39
N GLU A 422 6.42 -0.77 3.24
CA GLU A 422 7.13 0.49 3.00
C GLU A 422 6.16 1.66 3.04
N VAL A 423 5.00 1.51 2.38
CA VAL A 423 3.95 2.53 2.37
C VAL A 423 3.23 2.60 3.70
N SER A 424 2.90 1.44 4.27
CA SER A 424 2.10 1.38 5.51
C SER A 424 2.86 1.95 6.70
N GLN A 425 4.15 1.63 6.86
CA GLN A 425 4.96 2.22 7.95
C GLN A 425 5.07 3.75 7.81
N SER A 426 5.16 4.23 6.57
CA SER A 426 5.25 5.65 6.26
C SER A 426 3.92 6.36 6.55
N LEU A 427 2.79 5.75 6.21
CA LEU A 427 1.47 6.26 6.56
C LEU A 427 1.26 6.33 8.09
N VAL A 428 1.67 5.29 8.83
CA VAL A 428 1.60 5.31 10.30
C VAL A 428 2.41 6.47 10.88
N ILE A 429 3.65 6.67 10.42
CA ILE A 429 4.47 7.82 10.84
C ILE A 429 3.79 9.14 10.49
N ALA A 430 3.27 9.28 9.27
CA ALA A 430 2.62 10.50 8.81
C ALA A 430 1.37 10.84 9.66
N PHE A 431 0.52 9.86 9.97
CA PHE A 431 -0.64 10.07 10.83
C PHE A 431 -0.25 10.43 12.27
N LEU A 432 0.82 9.82 12.80
CA LEU A 432 1.34 10.18 14.13
C LEU A 432 1.94 11.59 14.14
N LEU A 433 2.60 12.02 13.07
CA LEU A 433 3.08 13.40 12.92
C LEU A 433 1.92 14.39 12.80
N VAL A 434 0.89 14.08 12.01
CA VAL A 434 -0.34 14.89 11.94
C VAL A 434 -0.98 15.01 13.32
N LEU A 435 -1.10 13.90 14.06
CA LEU A 435 -1.61 13.91 15.44
C LEU A 435 -0.75 14.80 16.36
N ASN A 436 0.58 14.70 16.25
CA ASN A 436 1.50 15.58 16.97
C ASN A 436 1.26 17.05 16.62
N ASP A 437 1.16 17.38 15.34
CA ASP A 437 0.96 18.75 14.87
C ASP A 437 -0.39 19.30 15.35
N CYS A 438 -1.45 18.49 15.31
CA CYS A 438 -2.76 18.85 15.86
C CYS A 438 -2.68 19.21 17.36
N PHE A 439 -1.85 18.54 18.17
CA PHE A 439 -1.70 18.92 19.58
C PHE A 439 -1.16 20.35 19.76
N TYR A 440 -0.27 20.82 18.88
CA TYR A 440 0.24 22.20 18.94
C TYR A 440 -0.77 23.22 18.39
N LEU A 441 -1.60 22.82 17.43
CA LEU A 441 -2.68 23.68 16.92
C LEU A 441 -3.84 23.82 17.91
N LEU A 442 -4.08 22.81 18.74
CA LEU A 442 -5.14 22.80 19.76
C LEU A 442 -4.68 23.36 21.12
N ALA A 443 -3.38 23.59 21.30
CA ALA A 443 -2.83 24.23 22.49
C ALA A 443 -3.33 25.69 22.62
N PRO A 444 -3.35 26.27 23.85
CA PRO A 444 -3.82 27.64 24.07
C PRO A 444 -3.13 28.64 23.12
N TYR A 445 -3.94 29.37 22.37
CA TYR A 445 -3.47 30.24 21.30
C TYR A 445 -2.92 31.58 21.85
N PRO A 446 -1.83 32.13 21.29
CA PRO A 446 -0.96 31.56 20.25
C PRO A 446 0.20 30.75 20.83
N HIS A 447 0.32 29.47 20.44
CA HIS A 447 1.52 28.68 20.72
C HIS A 447 2.67 29.11 19.78
N PRO A 448 3.90 29.36 20.26
CA PRO A 448 5.01 29.83 19.42
C PRO A 448 5.37 28.94 18.23
N ALA A 449 5.06 27.64 18.33
CA ALA A 449 5.36 26.64 17.30
C ALA A 449 4.23 26.45 16.24
N THR A 450 3.12 27.17 16.32
CA THR A 450 1.96 26.95 15.44
C THR A 450 2.33 27.01 13.95
N ASP A 451 3.14 27.99 13.54
CA ASP A 451 3.57 28.14 12.15
C ASP A 451 4.42 26.95 11.64
N SER A 452 5.29 26.42 12.49
CA SER A 452 6.13 25.25 12.18
C SER A 452 5.28 23.99 12.00
N HIS A 453 4.25 23.82 12.83
CA HIS A 453 3.33 22.68 12.71
C HIS A 453 2.33 22.84 11.56
N LEU A 454 1.92 24.07 11.21
CA LEU A 454 1.16 24.33 9.98
C LEU A 454 1.98 24.00 8.72
N PHE A 455 3.25 24.42 8.66
CA PHE A 455 4.17 24.03 7.58
C PHE A 455 4.25 22.50 7.43
N SER A 456 4.41 21.80 8.55
CA SER A 456 4.43 20.33 8.58
C SER A 456 3.14 19.73 8.03
N LEU A 457 1.97 20.16 8.51
CA LEU A 457 0.67 19.69 8.03
C LEU A 457 0.48 19.92 6.52
N TYR A 458 0.90 21.07 6.01
CA TYR A 458 0.76 21.40 4.59
C TYR A 458 1.56 20.47 3.68
N MET A 459 2.69 19.94 4.16
CA MET A 459 3.50 18.94 3.46
C MET A 459 2.97 17.51 3.70
N LEU A 460 2.55 17.19 4.92
CA LEU A 460 2.10 15.84 5.29
C LEU A 460 0.76 15.46 4.68
N LEU A 461 -0.20 16.38 4.54
CA LEU A 461 -1.52 16.05 4.01
C LEU A 461 -1.44 15.56 2.55
N PRO A 462 -0.83 16.28 1.59
CA PRO A 462 -0.64 15.75 0.23
C PRO A 462 0.19 14.48 0.18
N PHE A 463 1.16 14.31 1.09
CA PHE A 463 1.97 13.10 1.20
C PHE A 463 1.12 11.89 1.58
N ILE A 464 0.20 12.05 2.54
CA ILE A 464 -0.80 11.05 2.92
C ILE A 464 -1.68 10.73 1.71
N GLY A 465 -2.14 11.74 0.96
CA GLY A 465 -2.94 11.56 -0.25
C GLY A 465 -2.26 10.64 -1.28
N VAL A 466 -1.03 10.96 -1.70
CA VAL A 466 -0.30 10.10 -2.67
C VAL A 466 0.05 8.73 -2.10
N SER A 467 0.36 8.64 -0.80
CA SER A 467 0.74 7.38 -0.16
C SER A 467 -0.46 6.45 0.04
N LEU A 468 -1.64 6.96 0.37
CA LEU A 468 -2.87 6.17 0.43
C LEU A 468 -3.23 5.61 -0.95
N ALA A 469 -3.04 6.41 -2.01
CA ALA A 469 -3.27 5.95 -3.37
C ALA A 469 -2.31 4.80 -3.75
N LEU A 470 -1.03 4.94 -3.42
CA LEU A 470 -0.04 3.87 -3.63
C LEU A 470 -0.36 2.63 -2.80
N TRP A 471 -0.77 2.82 -1.54
CA TRP A 471 -1.13 1.76 -0.61
C TRP A 471 -2.27 0.90 -1.17
N CYS A 472 -3.30 1.49 -1.77
CA CYS A 472 -4.39 0.72 -2.37
C CYS A 472 -3.94 -0.26 -3.48
N HIS A 473 -2.86 0.06 -4.20
CA HIS A 473 -2.29 -0.81 -5.24
C HIS A 473 -1.17 -1.73 -4.73
N ASN A 474 -0.45 -1.31 -3.70
CA ASN A 474 0.70 -2.02 -3.14
C ASN A 474 0.35 -2.96 -1.97
N TRP A 475 -0.79 -2.75 -1.32
CA TRP A 475 -1.25 -3.61 -0.22
C TRP A 475 -1.46 -5.06 -0.68
N TYR A 476 -1.31 -6.00 0.26
CA TYR A 476 -1.42 -7.42 -0.01
C TYR A 476 -2.78 -7.83 -0.62
N PRO A 477 -2.79 -8.67 -1.68
CA PRO A 477 -1.66 -9.05 -2.53
C PRO A 477 -1.29 -7.90 -3.47
N SER A 478 0.01 -7.55 -3.50
CA SER A 478 0.47 -6.36 -4.22
C SER A 478 0.27 -6.46 -5.72
N ARG A 479 -0.15 -5.35 -6.32
CA ARG A 479 -0.26 -5.17 -7.78
C ARG A 479 0.91 -4.36 -8.35
N VAL A 480 1.63 -3.63 -7.50
CA VAL A 480 2.77 -2.79 -7.89
C VAL A 480 3.82 -2.72 -6.77
N PHE A 481 5.10 -2.62 -7.13
CA PHE A 481 6.17 -2.31 -6.19
C PHE A 481 6.51 -0.83 -6.18
N VAL A 482 6.89 -0.35 -5.01
CA VAL A 482 7.14 1.07 -4.77
C VAL A 482 8.51 1.53 -5.27
N GLY A 483 9.51 0.64 -5.25
CA GLY A 483 10.91 0.96 -5.54
C GLY A 483 11.61 1.74 -4.44
N ASP A 484 12.93 1.89 -4.58
CA ASP A 484 13.76 2.71 -3.69
C ASP A 484 13.30 4.17 -3.71
N THR A 485 12.78 4.64 -4.85
CA THR A 485 12.25 5.98 -5.03
C THR A 485 11.25 6.36 -3.94
N TYR A 486 10.28 5.49 -3.62
CA TYR A 486 9.30 5.80 -2.59
C TYR A 486 9.94 5.92 -1.21
N CYS A 487 10.83 4.99 -0.86
CA CYS A 487 11.47 4.97 0.46
C CYS A 487 12.27 6.25 0.70
N TYR A 488 13.00 6.71 -0.33
CA TYR A 488 13.72 7.97 -0.25
C TYR A 488 12.82 9.17 -0.20
N PHE A 489 11.81 9.21 -1.06
CA PHE A 489 10.82 10.26 -1.09
C PHE A 489 10.13 10.41 0.28
N ALA A 490 9.57 9.33 0.83
CA ALA A 490 8.88 9.32 2.12
C ALA A 490 9.82 9.74 3.26
N GLY A 491 11.01 9.12 3.35
CA GLY A 491 11.97 9.46 4.38
C GLY A 491 12.42 10.92 4.33
N MET A 492 12.54 11.50 3.13
CA MET A 492 12.94 12.89 2.96
C MET A 492 11.81 13.86 3.31
N VAL A 493 10.54 13.54 3.00
CA VAL A 493 9.39 14.34 3.47
C VAL A 493 9.44 14.43 4.99
N PHE A 494 9.66 13.31 5.68
CA PHE A 494 9.78 13.29 7.14
C PHE A 494 10.98 14.09 7.66
N ALA A 495 12.15 13.94 7.04
CA ALA A 495 13.33 14.72 7.42
C ALA A 495 13.10 16.24 7.24
N VAL A 496 12.51 16.64 6.11
CA VAL A 496 12.20 18.05 5.79
C VAL A 496 11.25 18.64 6.83
N VAL A 497 10.11 17.99 7.12
CA VAL A 497 9.16 18.52 8.11
C VAL A 497 9.74 18.51 9.52
N GLY A 498 10.53 17.50 9.88
CA GLY A 498 11.18 17.44 11.20
C GLY A 498 12.28 18.48 11.41
N ILE A 499 13.07 18.78 10.37
CA ILE A 499 14.16 19.76 10.42
C ILE A 499 13.60 21.18 10.40
N LEU A 500 12.80 21.53 9.38
CA LEU A 500 12.24 22.89 9.24
C LEU A 500 11.10 23.16 10.22
N GLY A 501 10.43 22.12 10.71
CA GLY A 501 9.43 22.21 11.77
C GLY A 501 10.02 22.20 13.19
N HIS A 502 11.34 22.07 13.34
CA HIS A 502 12.05 22.05 14.64
C HIS A 502 11.63 20.95 15.62
N PHE A 503 11.04 19.84 15.15
CA PHE A 503 10.63 18.70 15.97
C PHE A 503 11.35 17.39 15.60
N SER A 504 12.55 17.47 15.03
CA SER A 504 13.37 16.29 14.64
C SER A 504 13.57 15.27 15.78
N LYS A 505 13.61 15.70 17.05
CA LYS A 505 13.65 14.80 18.21
C LYS A 505 12.35 13.97 18.35
N THR A 506 11.19 14.62 18.18
CA THR A 506 9.89 13.94 18.16
C THR A 506 9.81 13.01 16.95
N LEU A 507 10.31 13.44 15.79
CA LEU A 507 10.39 12.60 14.60
C LEU A 507 11.15 11.29 14.87
N LEU A 508 12.35 11.38 15.47
CA LEU A 508 13.15 10.20 15.80
C LEU A 508 12.45 9.27 16.80
N LEU A 509 11.65 9.82 17.71
CA LEU A 509 10.82 9.02 18.63
C LEU A 509 9.73 8.22 17.88
N LEU A 510 9.16 8.77 16.80
CA LEU A 510 8.21 8.05 15.96
C LEU A 510 8.89 7.03 15.03
N PHE A 511 10.19 7.18 14.79
CA PHE A 511 11.04 6.25 14.04
C PHE A 511 11.65 5.15 14.91
N MET A 512 11.22 4.98 16.16
CA MET A 512 11.80 3.99 17.08
C MET A 512 11.91 2.57 16.49
N PRO A 513 10.87 2.02 15.80
CA PRO A 513 11.00 0.73 15.13
C PRO A 513 12.05 0.70 14.03
N GLN A 514 12.15 1.75 13.23
CA GLN A 514 13.14 1.91 12.16
C GLN A 514 14.56 2.04 12.74
N ILE A 515 14.72 2.79 13.84
CA ILE A 515 15.99 2.91 14.57
C ILE A 515 16.40 1.54 15.09
N PHE A 516 15.49 0.81 15.75
CA PHE A 516 15.75 -0.53 16.24
C PHE A 516 16.14 -1.48 15.09
N ASN A 517 15.39 -1.51 13.98
CA ASN A 517 15.73 -2.33 12.82
C ASN A 517 17.10 -1.98 12.22
N SER A 518 17.46 -0.69 12.18
CA SER A 518 18.75 -0.23 11.68
C SER A 518 19.90 -0.67 12.57
N LEU A 519 19.78 -0.50 13.89
CA LEU A 519 20.78 -0.93 14.87
C LEU A 519 20.91 -2.45 14.87
N TYR A 520 19.78 -3.16 14.85
CA TYR A 520 19.75 -4.62 14.78
C TYR A 520 20.37 -5.14 13.48
N SER A 521 20.13 -4.48 12.35
CA SER A 521 20.73 -4.80 11.05
C SER A 521 22.22 -4.45 10.94
N ALA A 522 22.74 -3.57 11.79
CA ALA A 522 24.09 -3.00 11.65
C ALA A 522 25.22 -4.03 11.52
N PRO A 523 25.23 -5.17 12.25
CA PRO A 523 26.27 -6.19 12.07
C PRO A 523 26.34 -6.75 10.64
N GLN A 524 25.20 -6.89 9.95
CA GLN A 524 25.17 -7.31 8.55
C GLN A 524 25.52 -6.16 7.60
N LEU A 525 25.06 -4.94 7.89
CA LEU A 525 25.32 -3.77 7.05
C LEU A 525 26.78 -3.27 7.11
N LEU A 526 27.48 -3.49 8.23
CA LEU A 526 28.88 -3.11 8.46
C LEU A 526 29.88 -4.25 8.19
N PRO A 527 29.59 -5.08 7.17
CA PRO A 527 30.12 -6.44 6.94
C PRO A 527 30.79 -7.19 8.11
N LEU A 528 30.28 -7.08 9.34
CA LEU A 528 30.80 -7.83 10.49
C LEU A 528 30.35 -9.30 10.46
N ILE A 529 29.18 -9.51 9.87
CA ILE A 529 28.51 -10.79 9.62
C ILE A 529 28.19 -10.86 8.13
N PRO A 530 28.25 -12.04 7.48
CA PRO A 530 27.82 -12.18 6.09
C PRO A 530 26.41 -11.61 5.87
N CYS A 531 26.26 -10.76 4.87
CA CYS A 531 25.00 -10.12 4.52
C CYS A 531 24.51 -10.65 3.17
N PRO A 532 23.46 -11.48 3.13
CA PRO A 532 22.82 -11.86 1.89
C PRO A 532 22.31 -10.63 1.13
N ARG A 533 22.20 -10.73 -0.22
CA ARG A 533 21.61 -9.66 -1.05
C ARG A 533 20.16 -9.38 -0.64
N HIS A 534 19.40 -10.42 -0.33
CA HIS A 534 18.01 -10.32 0.09
C HIS A 534 17.85 -10.82 1.52
N ARG A 535 17.33 -9.96 2.40
CA ARG A 535 17.13 -10.26 3.83
C ARG A 535 15.64 -10.39 4.22
N LEU A 536 14.73 -10.29 3.26
CA LEU A 536 13.31 -10.49 3.50
C LEU A 536 13.01 -11.92 4.02
N PRO A 537 11.90 -12.12 4.74
CA PRO A 537 11.48 -13.45 5.15
C PRO A 537 11.31 -14.40 3.95
N ARG A 538 11.50 -15.71 4.19
CA ARG A 538 11.38 -16.74 3.15
C ARG A 538 9.94 -17.24 3.06
N PHE A 539 9.34 -17.23 1.87
CA PHE A 539 8.03 -17.82 1.66
C PHE A 539 8.11 -19.34 1.50
N ASN A 540 7.27 -20.07 2.23
CA ASN A 540 7.11 -21.52 2.11
C ASN A 540 5.84 -21.83 1.32
N ALA A 541 6.01 -22.30 0.08
CA ALA A 541 4.90 -22.59 -0.84
C ALA A 541 3.97 -23.72 -0.36
N ARG A 542 4.45 -24.64 0.49
CA ARG A 542 3.63 -25.74 1.03
C ARG A 542 2.67 -25.27 2.11
N THR A 543 3.14 -24.37 2.98
CA THR A 543 2.34 -23.86 4.10
C THR A 543 1.61 -22.55 3.76
N GLY A 544 2.08 -21.83 2.74
CA GLY A 544 1.58 -20.50 2.40
C GLY A 544 1.99 -19.42 3.41
N LEU A 545 3.02 -19.68 4.23
CA LEU A 545 3.48 -18.79 5.31
C LEU A 545 4.90 -18.26 5.03
N MET A 546 5.20 -17.11 5.62
CA MET A 546 6.52 -16.52 5.72
C MET A 546 7.26 -17.12 6.92
N GLU A 547 8.47 -17.60 6.69
CA GLU A 547 9.40 -18.11 7.68
C GLU A 547 10.62 -17.20 7.77
N ALA A 548 11.30 -17.21 8.92
CA ALA A 548 12.52 -16.44 9.09
C ALA A 548 13.59 -16.89 8.08
N SER A 549 14.09 -15.97 7.26
CA SER A 549 15.21 -16.25 6.37
C SER A 549 16.52 -16.33 7.14
N VAL A 550 17.48 -17.09 6.61
CA VAL A 550 18.75 -17.38 7.26
C VAL A 550 19.93 -16.92 6.42
N THR A 551 21.03 -16.64 7.10
CA THR A 551 22.38 -16.54 6.56
C THR A 551 23.08 -17.88 6.79
N GLU A 552 23.53 -18.50 5.72
CA GLU A 552 24.32 -19.73 5.75
C GLU A 552 25.81 -19.41 5.98
N TRP A 553 26.43 -20.16 6.89
CA TRP A 553 27.84 -20.03 7.24
C TRP A 553 28.64 -21.13 6.54
N GLN A 554 29.38 -20.77 5.49
CA GLN A 554 30.27 -21.70 4.80
C GLN A 554 31.44 -22.16 5.68
N TYR A 555 31.87 -21.30 6.60
CA TYR A 555 32.91 -21.55 7.57
C TYR A 555 32.42 -21.12 8.96
N PRO A 556 32.86 -21.79 10.04
CA PRO A 556 32.47 -21.40 11.40
C PRO A 556 32.80 -19.92 11.67
N PRO A 557 31.89 -19.16 12.31
CA PRO A 557 32.15 -17.78 12.68
C PRO A 557 33.37 -17.68 13.60
N LYS A 558 34.08 -16.54 13.52
CA LYS A 558 35.16 -16.23 14.47
C LYS A 558 34.64 -16.34 15.92
N PRO A 559 35.46 -16.75 16.91
CA PRO A 559 34.99 -17.01 18.27
C PRO A 559 34.19 -15.87 18.93
N ILE A 560 34.59 -14.62 18.69
CA ILE A 560 33.89 -13.43 19.20
C ILE A 560 32.49 -13.30 18.57
N VAL A 561 32.40 -13.52 17.25
CA VAL A 561 31.13 -13.49 16.53
C VAL A 561 30.24 -14.66 16.96
N ALA A 562 30.82 -15.86 17.13
CA ALA A 562 30.09 -17.03 17.64
C ALA A 562 29.53 -16.79 19.05
N LEU A 563 30.33 -16.20 19.96
CA LEU A 563 29.89 -15.81 21.30
C LEU A 563 28.73 -14.81 21.23
N PHE A 564 28.85 -13.80 20.38
CA PHE A 564 27.79 -12.80 20.16
C PHE A 564 26.50 -13.43 19.63
N LEU A 565 26.58 -14.29 18.60
CA LEU A 565 25.42 -14.99 18.03
C LEU A 565 24.74 -15.90 19.06
N ASN A 566 25.53 -16.64 19.85
CA ASN A 566 25.01 -17.50 20.90
C ASN A 566 24.37 -16.71 22.05
N LEU A 567 24.91 -15.53 22.39
CA LEU A 567 24.29 -14.62 23.34
C LEU A 567 22.92 -14.16 22.83
N LEU A 568 22.86 -13.65 21.59
CA LEU A 568 21.58 -13.24 20.98
C LEU A 568 20.58 -14.39 20.89
N HIS A 569 21.06 -15.60 20.60
CA HIS A 569 20.23 -16.80 20.58
C HIS A 569 19.61 -17.11 21.94
N ARG A 570 20.41 -17.06 23.02
CA ARG A 570 19.91 -17.23 24.40
C ARG A 570 18.92 -16.15 24.83
N LEU A 571 19.10 -14.93 24.33
CA LEU A 571 18.18 -13.82 24.56
C LEU A 571 16.92 -13.88 23.68
N HIS A 572 16.76 -14.93 22.87
CA HIS A 572 15.68 -15.07 21.88
C HIS A 572 15.64 -13.92 20.86
N LEU A 573 16.77 -13.23 20.64
CA LEU A 573 16.89 -12.16 19.64
C LEU A 573 17.32 -12.68 18.27
N LEU A 574 17.66 -13.96 18.16
CA LEU A 574 18.16 -14.60 16.95
C LEU A 574 17.92 -16.11 17.06
N ARG A 575 17.77 -16.81 15.94
CA ARG A 575 17.87 -18.27 15.92
C ARG A 575 19.16 -18.70 15.23
N VAL A 576 19.87 -19.61 15.88
CA VAL A 576 21.11 -20.21 15.39
C VAL A 576 20.90 -21.72 15.25
N THR A 577 21.35 -22.27 14.13
CA THR A 577 21.41 -23.73 13.90
C THR A 577 22.85 -24.17 14.02
N THR A 578 23.09 -25.31 14.69
CA THR A 578 24.42 -25.90 14.84
C THR A 578 24.48 -27.30 14.24
N ASN A 579 25.66 -27.71 13.79
CA ASN A 579 25.91 -29.09 13.36
C ASN A 579 26.15 -30.02 14.57
N ALA A 580 26.40 -31.30 14.30
CA ALA A 580 26.68 -32.31 15.34
C ALA A 580 27.92 -31.97 16.19
N ASP A 581 28.87 -31.21 15.64
CA ASP A 581 30.09 -30.77 16.31
C ASP A 581 29.91 -29.46 17.11
N GLY A 582 28.67 -28.93 17.20
CA GLY A 582 28.35 -27.69 17.90
C GLY A 582 28.78 -26.41 17.19
N GLN A 583 29.19 -26.50 15.92
CA GLN A 583 29.57 -25.35 15.10
C GLN A 583 28.33 -24.72 14.46
N ILE A 584 28.30 -23.38 14.42
CA ILE A 584 27.21 -22.61 13.83
C ILE A 584 27.20 -22.79 12.30
N THR A 585 26.10 -23.29 11.76
CA THR A 585 25.88 -23.46 10.31
C THR A 585 24.93 -22.42 9.74
N GLU A 586 23.95 -21.97 10.51
CA GLU A 586 22.97 -20.98 10.08
C GLU A 586 22.64 -20.00 11.20
N SER A 587 22.36 -18.75 10.82
CA SER A 587 21.77 -17.76 11.71
C SER A 587 20.67 -17.00 11.00
N THR A 588 19.55 -16.71 11.66
CA THR A 588 18.49 -15.88 11.05
C THR A 588 19.00 -14.50 10.63
N ASN A 589 18.44 -13.94 9.56
CA ASN A 589 18.83 -12.60 9.09
C ASN A 589 18.47 -11.52 10.12
N PHE A 590 19.32 -10.50 10.23
CA PHE A 590 19.17 -9.41 11.19
C PHE A 590 18.25 -8.33 10.59
N THR A 591 16.95 -8.52 10.78
CA THR A 591 15.92 -7.52 10.53
C THR A 591 14.73 -7.78 11.46
N ILE A 592 14.00 -6.73 11.82
CA ILE A 592 12.82 -6.83 12.66
C ILE A 592 11.75 -7.76 12.06
N LEU A 593 11.67 -7.88 10.73
CA LEU A 593 10.76 -8.81 10.04
C LEU A 593 11.05 -10.27 10.43
N ASN A 594 12.32 -10.67 10.39
CA ASN A 594 12.73 -12.02 10.76
C ASN A 594 12.69 -12.23 12.28
N LEU A 595 13.04 -11.21 13.06
CA LEU A 595 12.95 -11.26 14.52
C LEU A 595 11.51 -11.50 14.98
N TRP A 596 10.54 -10.85 14.34
CA TRP A 596 9.13 -11.06 14.63
C TRP A 596 8.70 -12.51 14.37
N LEU A 597 9.20 -13.13 13.31
CA LEU A 597 8.96 -14.55 12.99
C LEU A 597 9.73 -15.50 13.93
N VAL A 598 10.86 -15.08 14.49
CA VAL A 598 11.57 -15.84 15.53
C VAL A 598 10.75 -15.85 16.83
N TRP A 599 10.15 -14.73 17.21
CA TRP A 599 9.34 -14.63 18.43
C TRP A 599 7.97 -15.30 18.31
N PHE A 600 7.29 -15.11 17.18
CA PHE A 600 5.87 -15.46 17.05
C PHE A 600 5.59 -16.56 16.02
N GLY A 601 6.64 -17.16 15.45
CA GLY A 601 6.54 -18.24 14.47
C GLY A 601 6.12 -17.78 13.06
N PRO A 602 5.97 -18.75 12.12
CA PRO A 602 5.60 -18.48 10.73
C PRO A 602 4.22 -17.83 10.59
N LYS A 603 4.10 -16.84 9.70
CA LYS A 603 2.87 -16.05 9.53
C LYS A 603 2.55 -15.83 8.07
N ARG A 604 1.26 -15.62 7.75
CA ARG A 604 0.88 -15.10 6.43
C ARG A 604 1.44 -13.69 6.27
N GLU A 605 1.84 -13.32 5.06
CA GLU A 605 2.56 -12.07 4.78
C GLU A 605 1.81 -10.81 5.25
N ASP A 606 0.52 -10.70 4.96
CA ASP A 606 -0.34 -9.59 5.43
C ASP A 606 -0.45 -9.54 6.96
N ARG A 607 -0.50 -10.70 7.63
CA ARG A 607 -0.55 -10.77 9.09
C ARG A 607 0.75 -10.29 9.71
N LEU A 608 1.90 -10.67 9.14
CA LEU A 608 3.20 -10.16 9.56
C LEU A 608 3.27 -8.63 9.40
N ALA A 609 2.82 -8.10 8.25
CA ALA A 609 2.77 -6.66 8.02
C ALA A 609 1.89 -5.95 9.05
N ILE A 610 0.64 -6.42 9.26
CA ILE A 610 -0.30 -5.82 10.21
C ILE A 610 0.26 -5.83 11.64
N GLU A 611 0.85 -6.92 12.12
CA GLU A 611 1.39 -6.99 13.48
C GLU A 611 2.53 -5.99 13.70
N LEU A 612 3.42 -5.82 12.71
CA LEU A 612 4.48 -4.81 12.78
C LEU A 612 3.93 -3.39 12.73
N LEU A 613 2.87 -3.13 11.96
CA LEU A 613 2.19 -1.84 11.94
C LEU A 613 1.53 -1.54 13.29
N VAL A 614 0.86 -2.52 13.90
CA VAL A 614 0.30 -2.39 15.25
C VAL A 614 1.38 -2.05 16.27
N MET A 615 2.53 -2.74 16.21
CA MET A 615 3.68 -2.44 17.06
C MET A 615 4.21 -1.02 16.81
N GLN A 616 4.33 -0.59 15.56
CA GLN A 616 4.79 0.75 15.22
C GLN A 616 3.82 1.83 15.70
N THR A 617 2.52 1.65 15.49
CA THR A 617 1.48 2.56 16.00
C THR A 617 1.54 2.63 17.52
N PHE A 618 1.65 1.50 18.20
CA PHE A 618 1.77 1.46 19.66
C PHE A 618 3.01 2.21 20.16
N CYS A 619 4.19 1.89 19.63
CA CYS A 619 5.44 2.59 19.96
C CYS A 619 5.35 4.09 19.71
N GLY A 620 4.75 4.50 18.59
CA GLY A 620 4.54 5.90 18.24
C GLY A 620 3.58 6.63 19.18
N LEU A 621 2.44 6.03 19.52
CA LEU A 621 1.49 6.59 20.48
C LEU A 621 2.09 6.71 21.88
N VAL A 622 2.84 5.70 22.35
CA VAL A 622 3.60 5.78 23.60
C VAL A 622 4.63 6.90 23.53
N GLY A 623 5.33 7.03 22.40
CA GLY A 623 6.27 8.12 22.16
C GLY A 623 5.61 9.51 22.29
N LEU A 624 4.48 9.72 21.61
CA LEU A 624 3.73 10.98 21.73
C LEU A 624 3.22 11.20 23.14
N PHE A 625 2.72 10.16 23.80
CA PHE A 625 2.28 10.24 25.19
C PHE A 625 3.41 10.70 26.11
N VAL A 626 4.61 10.12 25.98
CA VAL A 626 5.81 10.55 26.71
C VAL A 626 6.19 11.99 26.36
N ARG A 627 6.17 12.35 25.06
CA ARG A 627 6.54 13.70 24.59
C ARG A 627 5.61 14.80 25.14
N HIS A 628 4.32 14.52 25.26
CA HIS A 628 3.31 15.52 25.63
C HIS A 628 2.93 15.51 27.12
N ASN A 629 3.11 14.38 27.84
CA ASN A 629 2.73 14.28 29.26
C ASN A 629 3.93 14.13 30.20
N PHE A 630 5.07 13.63 29.73
CA PHE A 630 6.26 13.37 30.55
C PHE A 630 7.44 14.28 30.15
N ALA A 631 7.21 15.30 29.31
CA ALA A 631 8.24 16.28 28.97
C ALA A 631 8.83 16.92 30.23
N LEU A 632 8.02 17.25 31.23
CA LEU A 632 8.48 17.85 32.50
C LEU A 632 9.41 16.96 33.33
N TRP A 633 9.47 15.65 33.07
CA TRP A 633 10.39 14.75 33.77
C TRP A 633 11.81 14.81 33.20
N ILE A 634 11.94 15.29 31.96
CA ILE A 634 13.19 15.32 31.19
C ILE A 634 13.62 16.76 30.89
N PHE A 635 12.67 17.69 30.79
CA PHE A 635 12.83 19.10 30.45
C PHE A 635 12.03 19.99 31.42
N GLU A 636 12.33 21.29 31.48
CA GLU A 636 11.66 22.22 32.42
C GLU A 636 10.29 22.72 31.96
N SER A 637 10.00 22.61 30.67
CA SER A 637 8.74 23.06 30.08
C SER A 637 8.11 21.94 29.25
N ASP A 638 6.78 21.89 29.27
CA ASP A 638 6.00 21.06 28.36
C ASP A 638 5.21 21.95 27.39
N ASN A 639 4.48 21.30 26.48
CA ASN A 639 3.73 21.98 25.43
C ASN A 639 2.42 22.63 25.95
N TRP A 640 2.03 22.36 27.21
CA TRP A 640 0.79 22.82 27.83
C TRP A 640 1.02 23.88 28.92
N SER A 641 2.22 23.96 29.46
CA SER A 641 2.64 24.90 30.49
C SER A 641 3.09 26.21 29.84
N VAL A 642 2.14 27.03 29.43
CA VAL A 642 2.40 28.47 29.31
C VAL A 642 2.30 29.03 30.73
N ARG A 643 3.43 29.21 31.40
CA ARG A 643 3.54 30.06 32.59
C ARG A 643 4.62 31.09 32.38
#